data_AF-A0A212DI08-F1
#
_entry.id   AF-A0A212DI08-F1
#
_cell.length_a   1.000
_cell.length_b   1.000
_cell.length_c   1.000
_cell.angle_alpha   90.00
_cell.angle_beta   90.00
_cell.angle_gamma   90.00
#
_symmetry.space_group_name_H-M   'P 1'
#
loop_
_entity.id
_entity.type
_entity.pdbx_description
1 polymer ?
#
loop_
_entity_poly.entity_id
_entity_poly.type
_entity_poly.pdbx_seq_one_letter_code
_entity_poly.pdbx_strand_id
1 'polypeptide(L)'
;PSLPFPLFQDALLSLGSVIDIAGLQQAVKEALSAVLPKVETVYTYLLDGESRLVCEEPRHELPQEGKVRGMKDESEDEDPGVLVIPLVDKEAGAVAAVILVHCGQLSDHEEWSLQAVEKHTLVALKRVQALQQRESSAAPEATQSPPEEAAGDQKDGVAYTDQDRKILQLCGELYDLDASSLQLKVLQYLQQETQASRCCLLLVSEDNLQLSCKVIGDKVLEEEISFPLTTGRLGQVVEDKKSIQLKDLTSEDVQQLQSMLGCEVQAMLCVPVISRATDQVVALACAFNKLGGDLFTDQDEHVIQHCFHYTSTVLTSTLAFQKEQKLKCECQALLQVAKNLFTHLDDVSVLLQEIITEARNLSNAEICSVFLLDQNELVAKVFDGGVVEDESYEIRIPADQGIAGHVATTGQILNIPDAYAHPLFYRGVDDSTGFRTRNILCFPIKNENQEVIGVAELVNKINGPWFSKFDEDLATAFSIYCGISIAHVSDDEYTKLLHDGIQPVAAIDSNFASFTYTPRSLPEDDTSMAILSMLQDMNFINNYKIDCPTLARFCLMVKKGYRDPPYHNWMHAFSVSHFCYLLYKNLELTNYLEHHFAQAIAILNTHGCNIFDHFSRKDYQRMLDLMRDIILATDLAHHLRIFKDLQKMAEVGYDRTNKQHHSLLLCLLMTSCDLSDQTKGWKTTRKIAELIYKEFFSQGDLEKAMGNRPMEMMDREKAYIPELQISFMEHIAMPIYKLLQDLFPKAAELYERVASNREHWTKVSHKFTIRGLPSNNSLDFLDEEYEVPDLDGARAPINGCCSLDAE
;
A
#
# COMPACT_ATOMS: atom_id res chain seq x y z
N PRO A 1 -33.91 -31.99 14.78
CA PRO A 1 -34.36 -30.58 14.65
C PRO A 1 -33.26 -29.78 13.98
N SER A 2 -33.44 -29.49 12.69
CA SER A 2 -32.48 -28.79 11.84
C SER A 2 -32.24 -27.35 12.34
N LEU A 3 -30.97 -27.01 12.58
CA LEU A 3 -30.48 -25.65 12.92
C LEU A 3 -31.02 -24.60 11.94
N PRO A 4 -31.40 -23.38 12.37
CA PRO A 4 -31.80 -22.29 11.47
C PRO A 4 -30.68 -21.91 10.50
N PHE A 5 -30.95 -22.03 9.20
CA PHE A 5 -30.02 -21.77 8.07
C PHE A 5 -29.20 -20.47 8.11
N PRO A 6 -29.73 -19.32 8.58
CA PRO A 6 -28.95 -18.08 8.65
C PRO A 6 -27.74 -18.18 9.61
N LEU A 7 -27.90 -18.89 10.73
CA LEU A 7 -26.91 -18.88 11.82
C LEU A 7 -25.61 -19.60 11.47
N PHE A 8 -25.68 -20.75 10.77
CA PHE A 8 -24.48 -21.48 10.37
C PHE A 8 -23.70 -20.74 9.28
N GLN A 9 -24.43 -20.07 8.37
CA GLN A 9 -23.87 -19.34 7.25
C GLN A 9 -23.18 -18.05 7.69
N ASP A 10 -23.83 -17.28 8.57
CA ASP A 10 -23.26 -16.08 9.19
C ASP A 10 -21.98 -16.42 9.97
N ALA A 11 -21.91 -17.62 10.54
CA ALA A 11 -20.75 -18.04 11.30
C ALA A 11 -19.55 -18.53 10.45
N LEU A 12 -19.79 -19.12 9.28
CA LEU A 12 -18.71 -19.37 8.31
C LEU A 12 -18.21 -18.07 7.67
N LEU A 13 -19.12 -17.12 7.43
CA LEU A 13 -18.81 -15.77 6.98
C LEU A 13 -17.96 -15.00 8.00
N SER A 14 -18.31 -15.07 9.29
CA SER A 14 -17.56 -14.41 10.34
C SER A 14 -16.12 -14.92 10.38
N LEU A 15 -15.91 -16.25 10.28
CA LEU A 15 -14.59 -16.88 10.09
C LEU A 15 -13.86 -16.41 8.82
N GLY A 16 -14.60 -16.14 7.74
CA GLY A 16 -14.08 -15.58 6.49
C GLY A 16 -13.57 -14.15 6.61
N SER A 17 -14.13 -13.37 7.55
CA SER A 17 -13.83 -11.95 7.80
C SER A 17 -12.80 -11.69 8.91
N VAL A 18 -12.33 -12.73 9.60
CA VAL A 18 -11.39 -12.59 10.72
C VAL A 18 -10.04 -12.05 10.26
N ILE A 19 -9.53 -11.06 10.99
CA ILE A 19 -8.23 -10.43 10.76
C ILE A 19 -7.27 -10.52 11.95
N ASP A 20 -7.72 -10.98 13.13
CA ASP A 20 -6.94 -11.07 14.38
C ASP A 20 -7.35 -12.28 15.27
N ILE A 21 -6.60 -12.56 16.35
CA ILE A 21 -6.86 -13.71 17.26
C ILE A 21 -8.18 -13.57 18.03
N ALA A 22 -8.57 -12.40 18.49
CA ALA A 22 -9.78 -12.25 19.31
C ALA A 22 -11.03 -12.42 18.44
N GLY A 23 -11.01 -11.81 17.24
CA GLY A 23 -11.99 -12.05 16.20
C GLY A 23 -12.06 -13.52 15.81
N LEU A 24 -10.93 -14.24 15.77
CA LEU A 24 -10.89 -15.68 15.51
C LEU A 24 -11.62 -16.45 16.62
N GLN A 25 -11.28 -16.18 17.89
CA GLN A 25 -11.88 -16.87 19.03
C GLN A 25 -13.39 -16.64 19.10
N GLN A 26 -13.85 -15.42 18.85
CA GLN A 26 -15.26 -15.07 18.84
C GLN A 26 -15.99 -15.72 17.65
N ALA A 27 -15.44 -15.64 16.43
CA ALA A 27 -16.03 -16.27 15.25
C ALA A 27 -16.08 -17.80 15.38
N VAL A 28 -15.04 -18.42 15.96
CA VAL A 28 -15.02 -19.87 16.26
C VAL A 28 -16.11 -20.24 17.26
N LYS A 29 -16.27 -19.44 18.33
CA LYS A 29 -17.32 -19.67 19.32
C LYS A 29 -18.72 -19.54 18.73
N GLU A 30 -18.95 -18.53 17.91
CA GLU A 30 -20.21 -18.33 17.18
C GLU A 30 -20.48 -19.48 16.21
N ALA A 31 -19.47 -19.91 15.44
CA ALA A 31 -19.57 -21.03 14.50
C ALA A 31 -19.87 -22.36 15.17
N LEU A 32 -19.22 -22.65 16.29
CA LEU A 32 -19.48 -23.87 17.04
C LEU A 32 -20.85 -23.83 17.72
N SER A 33 -21.25 -22.67 18.26
CA SER A 33 -22.59 -22.48 18.85
C SER A 33 -23.72 -22.58 17.83
N ALA A 34 -23.43 -22.25 16.57
CA ALA A 34 -24.36 -22.37 15.45
C ALA A 34 -24.46 -23.79 14.87
N VAL A 35 -23.50 -24.68 15.16
CA VAL A 35 -23.43 -26.04 14.60
C VAL A 35 -23.73 -27.13 15.61
N LEU A 36 -23.41 -26.90 16.88
CA LEU A 36 -23.46 -27.91 17.92
C LEU A 36 -24.63 -27.66 18.88
N PRO A 37 -25.37 -28.70 19.30
CA PRO A 37 -26.46 -28.54 20.25
C PRO A 37 -25.91 -28.30 21.66
N LYS A 38 -26.45 -27.28 22.34
CA LYS A 38 -26.12 -26.94 23.75
C LYS A 38 -24.61 -26.72 23.98
N VAL A 39 -23.99 -25.82 23.21
CA VAL A 39 -22.62 -25.37 23.49
C VAL A 39 -22.62 -24.51 24.75
N GLU A 40 -22.10 -25.05 25.85
CA GLU A 40 -21.97 -24.30 27.11
C GLU A 40 -20.71 -23.46 27.13
N THR A 41 -19.59 -23.99 26.61
CA THR A 41 -18.30 -23.29 26.59
C THR A 41 -17.41 -23.80 25.45
N VAL A 42 -16.69 -22.87 24.82
CA VAL A 42 -15.67 -23.12 23.79
C VAL A 42 -14.36 -22.51 24.27
N TYR A 43 -13.28 -23.31 24.28
CA TYR A 43 -11.93 -22.85 24.54
C TYR A 43 -11.07 -23.07 23.30
N THR A 44 -10.38 -22.03 22.85
CA THR A 44 -9.49 -22.09 21.68
C THR A 44 -8.05 -21.93 22.15
N TYR A 45 -7.26 -23.01 22.02
CA TYR A 45 -5.85 -23.04 22.39
C TYR A 45 -4.99 -22.86 21.15
N LEU A 46 -4.13 -21.85 21.18
CA LEU A 46 -3.22 -21.53 20.08
C LEU A 46 -1.79 -21.88 20.46
N LEU A 47 -0.99 -22.25 19.46
CA LEU A 47 0.44 -22.53 19.66
C LEU A 47 1.20 -21.21 19.80
N ASP A 48 1.89 -21.02 20.94
CA ASP A 48 2.74 -19.85 21.18
C ASP A 48 4.15 -20.02 20.58
N GLY A 49 4.97 -18.96 20.64
CA GLY A 49 6.35 -18.98 20.13
C GLY A 49 7.30 -19.94 20.85
N GLU A 50 6.88 -20.55 21.95
CA GLU A 50 7.62 -21.57 22.72
C GLU A 50 7.02 -22.98 22.53
N SER A 51 6.12 -23.17 21.55
CA SER A 51 5.42 -24.42 21.23
C SER A 51 4.49 -24.94 22.33
N ARG A 52 3.88 -24.03 23.11
CA ARG A 52 2.86 -24.35 24.12
C ARG A 52 1.46 -24.02 23.61
N LEU A 53 0.46 -24.78 24.05
CA LEU A 53 -0.95 -24.53 23.74
C LEU A 53 -1.60 -23.68 24.83
N VAL A 54 -1.88 -22.42 24.52
CA VAL A 54 -2.41 -21.44 25.48
C VAL A 54 -3.78 -20.94 25.02
N CYS A 55 -4.74 -20.92 25.94
CA CYS A 55 -6.02 -20.23 25.81
C CYS A 55 -5.91 -18.89 26.55
N GLU A 56 -6.39 -17.79 25.96
CA GLU A 56 -6.28 -16.44 26.56
C GLU A 56 -7.50 -16.09 27.44
N GLU A 57 -8.66 -16.70 27.20
CA GLU A 57 -9.93 -16.32 27.83
C GLU A 57 -10.71 -17.53 28.38
N PRO A 58 -10.63 -17.83 29.69
CA PRO A 58 -9.63 -17.39 30.66
C PRO A 58 -8.25 -17.98 30.38
N ARG A 59 -7.21 -17.26 30.83
CA ARG A 59 -5.82 -17.64 30.54
C ARG A 59 -5.45 -19.00 31.17
N HIS A 60 -5.22 -20.02 30.34
CA HIS A 60 -4.90 -21.38 30.78
C HIS A 60 -4.05 -22.12 29.74
N GLU A 61 -3.04 -22.88 30.19
CA GLU A 61 -2.15 -23.69 29.35
C GLU A 61 -2.53 -25.18 29.42
N LEU A 62 -2.54 -25.89 28.30
CA LEU A 62 -2.70 -27.35 28.29
C LEU A 62 -1.37 -28.03 28.65
N PRO A 63 -1.33 -28.91 29.69
CA PRO A 63 -0.09 -29.59 30.07
C PRO A 63 0.42 -30.51 28.96
N GLN A 64 1.74 -30.47 28.70
CA GLN A 64 2.42 -31.24 27.64
C GLN A 64 2.29 -32.77 27.82
N GLU A 65 1.99 -33.25 29.03
CA GLU A 65 1.67 -34.66 29.32
C GLU A 65 0.49 -34.75 30.33
N GLY A 66 -0.69 -35.22 29.90
CA GLY A 66 -1.79 -35.57 30.83
C GLY A 66 -3.20 -35.50 30.24
N LYS A 67 -4.05 -36.48 30.59
CA LYS A 67 -5.48 -36.50 30.23
C LYS A 67 -6.19 -35.26 30.78
N VAL A 68 -6.97 -34.58 29.93
CA VAL A 68 -7.90 -33.49 30.28
C VAL A 68 -8.98 -34.02 31.24
N ARG A 69 -8.68 -34.11 32.53
CA ARG A 69 -9.64 -34.40 33.61
C ARG A 69 -9.30 -33.49 34.79
N GLY A 70 -9.82 -32.28 34.75
CA GLY A 70 -9.66 -31.27 35.80
C GLY A 70 -10.80 -30.26 35.87
N MET A 71 -11.94 -30.52 35.24
CA MET A 71 -13.18 -29.76 35.40
C MET A 71 -14.29 -30.74 35.80
N LYS A 72 -14.33 -31.13 37.08
CA LYS A 72 -15.51 -31.72 37.72
C LYS A 72 -15.67 -31.14 39.12
N ASP A 73 -16.87 -30.63 39.36
CA ASP A 73 -17.59 -30.28 40.61
C ASP A 73 -18.30 -28.94 40.32
N GLU A 74 -19.62 -28.79 40.24
CA GLU A 74 -20.73 -29.49 40.89
C GLU A 74 -22.00 -29.43 40.00
N SER A 75 -22.47 -30.54 39.46
CA SER A 75 -23.89 -30.74 39.11
C SER A 75 -24.14 -32.21 38.78
N GLU A 76 -24.98 -32.87 39.58
CA GLU A 76 -25.61 -34.13 39.21
C GLU A 76 -26.75 -33.82 38.24
N ASP A 77 -26.51 -33.87 36.93
CA ASP A 77 -27.49 -34.25 35.89
C ASP A 77 -26.79 -34.38 34.51
N GLU A 78 -27.07 -35.49 33.81
CA GLU A 78 -26.70 -35.88 32.43
C GLU A 78 -25.42 -35.26 31.79
N ASP A 79 -24.27 -35.98 31.88
CA ASP A 79 -22.93 -35.67 31.33
C ASP A 79 -22.96 -35.07 29.88
N PRO A 80 -22.63 -33.78 29.65
CA PRO A 80 -22.22 -33.29 28.34
C PRO A 80 -20.76 -33.71 28.06
N GLY A 81 -20.50 -34.31 26.91
CA GLY A 81 -19.16 -34.76 26.51
C GLY A 81 -18.27 -33.59 26.11
N VAL A 82 -17.00 -33.62 26.52
CA VAL A 82 -15.99 -32.66 26.00
C VAL A 82 -15.46 -33.20 24.68
N LEU A 83 -15.68 -32.44 23.61
CA LEU A 83 -15.15 -32.69 22.29
C LEU A 83 -13.79 -31.99 22.13
N VAL A 84 -12.77 -32.72 21.68
CA VAL A 84 -11.42 -32.20 21.43
C VAL A 84 -11.19 -32.17 19.93
N ILE A 85 -10.96 -30.98 19.38
CA ILE A 85 -10.80 -30.75 17.95
C ILE A 85 -9.37 -30.26 17.66
N PRO A 86 -8.47 -31.14 17.19
CA PRO A 86 -7.13 -30.74 16.80
C PRO A 86 -7.12 -30.15 15.38
N LEU A 87 -6.74 -28.89 15.25
CA LEU A 87 -6.51 -28.25 13.96
C LEU A 87 -5.08 -28.54 13.50
N VAL A 88 -4.93 -29.49 12.58
CA VAL A 88 -3.62 -29.95 12.08
C VAL A 88 -3.27 -29.24 10.79
N ASP A 89 -2.10 -28.60 10.75
CA ASP A 89 -1.51 -28.13 9.51
C ASP A 89 -0.87 -29.30 8.77
N LYS A 90 -1.49 -29.71 7.67
CA LYS A 90 -1.03 -30.84 6.86
C LYS A 90 0.29 -30.58 6.15
N GLU A 91 0.65 -29.31 5.91
CA GLU A 91 1.91 -28.94 5.24
C GLU A 91 3.09 -28.95 6.22
N ALA A 92 2.88 -28.44 7.44
CA ALA A 92 3.89 -28.40 8.49
C ALA A 92 3.97 -29.70 9.32
N GLY A 93 2.96 -30.58 9.23
CA GLY A 93 2.88 -31.82 10.02
C GLY A 93 2.68 -31.58 11.53
N ALA A 94 2.20 -30.40 11.92
CA ALA A 94 2.10 -29.95 13.30
C ALA A 94 0.66 -29.53 13.65
N VAL A 95 0.30 -29.60 14.93
CA VAL A 95 -0.98 -29.08 15.44
C VAL A 95 -0.87 -27.56 15.54
N ALA A 96 -1.67 -26.85 14.76
CA ALA A 96 -1.69 -25.38 14.72
C ALA A 96 -2.52 -24.79 15.88
N ALA A 97 -3.58 -25.48 16.30
CA ALA A 97 -4.44 -25.11 17.42
C ALA A 97 -5.27 -26.32 17.91
N VAL A 98 -5.82 -26.22 19.13
CA VAL A 98 -6.75 -27.19 19.70
C VAL A 98 -8.00 -26.46 20.19
N ILE A 99 -9.18 -26.93 19.80
CA ILE A 99 -10.45 -26.40 20.30
C ILE A 99 -11.09 -27.42 21.23
N LEU A 100 -11.51 -26.97 22.41
CA LEU A 100 -12.31 -27.77 23.35
C LEU A 100 -13.73 -27.23 23.38
N VAL A 101 -14.71 -28.11 23.18
CA VAL A 101 -16.14 -27.76 23.22
C VAL A 101 -16.89 -28.68 24.16
N HIS A 102 -17.69 -28.12 25.06
CA HIS A 102 -18.68 -28.89 25.81
C HIS A 102 -19.97 -28.99 25.00
N CYS A 103 -20.33 -30.20 24.55
CA CYS A 103 -21.54 -30.44 23.77
C CYS A 103 -22.18 -31.82 24.06
N GLY A 104 -23.41 -32.03 23.57
CA GLY A 104 -24.06 -33.34 23.58
C GLY A 104 -23.44 -34.34 22.58
N GLN A 105 -24.00 -35.55 22.49
CA GLN A 105 -23.62 -36.50 21.43
C GLN A 105 -23.95 -35.93 20.04
N LEU A 106 -22.98 -36.05 19.13
CA LEU A 106 -23.10 -35.57 17.74
C LEU A 106 -23.87 -36.57 16.87
N SER A 107 -24.62 -36.03 15.93
CA SER A 107 -25.16 -36.72 14.77
C SER A 107 -24.24 -36.60 13.56
N ASP A 108 -24.39 -37.49 12.56
CA ASP A 108 -23.60 -37.48 11.32
C ASP A 108 -23.61 -36.13 10.59
N HIS A 109 -24.71 -35.36 10.69
CA HIS A 109 -24.83 -34.04 10.10
C HIS A 109 -24.02 -32.99 10.86
N GLU A 110 -23.99 -33.07 12.19
CA GLU A 110 -23.22 -32.15 13.05
C GLU A 110 -21.71 -32.42 12.88
N GLU A 111 -21.29 -33.66 12.66
CA GLU A 111 -19.90 -33.99 12.31
C GLU A 111 -19.46 -33.35 10.98
N TRP A 112 -20.33 -33.34 9.96
CA TRP A 112 -20.02 -32.71 8.67
C TRP A 112 -19.88 -31.19 8.80
N SER A 113 -20.82 -30.54 9.47
CA SER A 113 -20.76 -29.09 9.72
C SER A 113 -19.56 -28.72 10.59
N LEU A 114 -19.18 -29.58 11.55
CA LEU A 114 -17.99 -29.39 12.37
C LEU A 114 -16.70 -29.45 11.53
N GLN A 115 -16.59 -30.39 10.60
CA GLN A 115 -15.44 -30.47 9.68
C GLN A 115 -15.31 -29.23 8.78
N ALA A 116 -16.43 -28.59 8.41
CA ALA A 116 -16.39 -27.32 7.69
C ALA A 116 -15.87 -26.20 8.59
N VAL A 117 -16.40 -26.06 9.81
CA VAL A 117 -15.91 -25.09 10.80
C VAL A 117 -14.42 -25.30 11.09
N GLU A 118 -13.95 -26.54 11.22
CA GLU A 118 -12.53 -26.87 11.41
C GLU A 118 -11.64 -26.30 10.29
N LYS A 119 -12.00 -26.54 9.02
CA LYS A 119 -11.22 -26.07 7.87
C LYS A 119 -11.21 -24.55 7.77
N HIS A 120 -12.38 -23.93 7.93
CA HIS A 120 -12.52 -22.47 7.92
C HIS A 120 -11.77 -21.82 9.07
N THR A 121 -11.79 -22.43 10.24
CA THR A 121 -11.02 -21.99 11.41
C THR A 121 -9.53 -22.14 11.17
N LEU A 122 -9.06 -23.25 10.60
CA LEU A 122 -7.64 -23.43 10.28
C LEU A 122 -7.15 -22.37 9.29
N VAL A 123 -7.99 -21.98 8.33
CA VAL A 123 -7.62 -21.01 7.29
C VAL A 123 -7.76 -19.58 7.78
N ALA A 124 -8.77 -19.28 8.60
CA ALA A 124 -8.82 -18.05 9.37
C ALA A 124 -7.60 -17.95 10.30
N LEU A 125 -7.23 -19.02 10.99
CA LEU A 125 -6.05 -19.10 11.84
C LEU A 125 -4.76 -18.87 11.05
N LYS A 126 -4.57 -19.51 9.89
CA LYS A 126 -3.38 -19.28 9.05
C LYS A 126 -3.31 -17.83 8.55
N ARG A 127 -4.45 -17.25 8.13
CA ARG A 127 -4.56 -15.84 7.73
C ARG A 127 -4.20 -14.92 8.90
N VAL A 128 -4.78 -15.14 10.07
CA VAL A 128 -4.48 -14.41 11.31
C VAL A 128 -3.02 -14.59 11.73
N GLN A 129 -2.46 -15.79 11.69
CA GLN A 129 -1.06 -16.05 12.04
C GLN A 129 -0.10 -15.37 11.05
N ALA A 130 -0.41 -15.36 9.76
CA ALA A 130 0.34 -14.60 8.76
C ALA A 130 0.23 -13.08 9.00
N LEU A 131 -0.97 -12.62 9.39
CA LEU A 131 -1.24 -11.25 9.84
C LEU A 131 -0.65 -10.94 11.22
N GLN A 132 -0.23 -11.92 12.02
CA GLN A 132 0.38 -11.73 13.34
C GLN A 132 1.90 -11.94 13.34
N GLN A 133 2.45 -12.63 12.35
CA GLN A 133 3.87 -12.45 11.98
C GLN A 133 4.14 -11.01 11.49
N ARG A 134 3.08 -10.24 11.29
CA ARG A 134 3.04 -8.77 11.14
C ARG A 134 3.06 -8.04 12.50
N GLU A 135 2.56 -8.64 13.59
CA GLU A 135 2.17 -7.95 14.83
C GLU A 135 2.18 -8.89 16.06
N SER A 136 3.11 -8.68 17.00
CA SER A 136 2.89 -9.13 18.38
C SER A 136 2.12 -8.05 19.15
N SER A 137 0.84 -7.83 18.82
CA SER A 137 -0.16 -7.17 19.68
C SER A 137 -1.53 -7.05 18.98
N ALA A 138 -2.62 -7.27 19.73
CA ALA A 138 -3.87 -7.85 19.23
C ALA A 138 -5.10 -6.92 19.15
N ALA A 139 -6.07 -7.37 18.33
CA ALA A 139 -7.54 -7.31 18.45
C ALA A 139 -8.32 -5.98 18.28
N PRO A 140 -9.20 -5.87 17.26
CA PRO A 140 -10.33 -4.94 17.23
C PRO A 140 -11.55 -5.49 17.99
N GLU A 141 -12.25 -4.60 18.70
CA GLU A 141 -13.57 -4.88 19.28
C GLU A 141 -14.68 -4.73 18.23
N ALA A 142 -15.56 -5.72 18.19
CA ALA A 142 -16.84 -5.66 17.49
C ALA A 142 -17.69 -4.49 18.00
N THR A 143 -18.20 -3.66 17.10
CA THR A 143 -19.30 -2.74 17.41
C THR A 143 -20.44 -2.83 16.40
N GLN A 144 -21.55 -3.32 16.97
CA GLN A 144 -22.96 -2.97 16.73
C GLN A 144 -23.70 -3.66 15.58
N SER A 145 -24.54 -4.59 16.04
CA SER A 145 -25.89 -4.97 15.63
C SER A 145 -26.40 -4.52 14.24
N PRO A 146 -27.04 -5.42 13.46
CA PRO A 146 -27.82 -4.99 12.30
C PRO A 146 -29.05 -4.17 12.76
N PRO A 147 -29.64 -3.33 11.88
CA PRO A 147 -30.82 -2.55 12.20
C PRO A 147 -32.01 -3.48 12.51
N GLU A 148 -32.73 -3.19 13.60
CA GLU A 148 -34.08 -3.73 13.82
C GLU A 148 -35.04 -3.16 12.77
N GLU A 149 -35.47 -3.99 11.82
CA GLU A 149 -36.72 -3.78 11.08
C GLU A 149 -37.69 -4.94 11.28
N ALA A 150 -38.85 -4.57 11.83
CA ALA A 150 -40.16 -5.21 11.79
C ALA A 150 -40.31 -6.66 12.31
N ALA A 151 -40.60 -6.75 13.61
CA ALA A 151 -41.41 -7.85 14.14
C ALA A 151 -42.79 -7.87 13.46
N GLY A 152 -42.98 -8.85 12.57
CA GLY A 152 -44.26 -9.18 11.96
C GLY A 152 -44.35 -10.69 11.71
N ASP A 153 -45.00 -11.39 12.63
CA ASP A 153 -45.77 -12.63 12.45
C ASP A 153 -45.35 -13.59 11.32
N GLN A 154 -44.79 -14.76 11.65
CA GLN A 154 -45.47 -16.06 11.52
C GLN A 154 -44.56 -17.25 11.85
N LYS A 155 -45.11 -18.15 12.68
CA LYS A 155 -44.74 -19.56 12.75
C LYS A 155 -44.93 -20.18 11.37
N ASP A 156 -43.88 -20.77 10.80
CA ASP A 156 -43.94 -22.05 10.08
C ASP A 156 -42.52 -22.52 9.75
N GLY A 157 -42.22 -23.80 9.99
CA GLY A 157 -40.94 -24.40 9.66
C GLY A 157 -40.78 -24.49 8.14
N VAL A 158 -40.01 -23.58 7.54
CA VAL A 158 -39.66 -23.63 6.12
C VAL A 158 -38.52 -24.63 5.92
N ALA A 159 -38.76 -25.66 5.11
CA ALA A 159 -37.73 -26.58 4.68
C ALA A 159 -36.74 -25.85 3.73
N TYR A 160 -35.44 -26.00 3.98
CA TYR A 160 -34.38 -25.36 3.18
C TYR A 160 -34.46 -25.70 1.70
N THR A 161 -34.21 -24.69 0.86
CA THR A 161 -34.14 -24.91 -0.59
C THR A 161 -32.90 -25.72 -0.94
N ASP A 162 -32.87 -26.31 -2.13
CA ASP A 162 -31.69 -27.04 -2.60
C ASP A 162 -30.51 -26.07 -2.84
N GLN A 163 -30.80 -24.85 -3.27
CA GLN A 163 -29.84 -23.79 -3.55
C GLN A 163 -29.08 -23.33 -2.29
N ASP A 164 -29.80 -23.24 -1.18
CA ASP A 164 -29.30 -22.97 0.16
C ASP A 164 -28.26 -24.01 0.62
N ARG A 165 -28.51 -25.29 0.37
CA ARG A 165 -27.57 -26.37 0.73
C ARG A 165 -26.29 -26.32 -0.10
N LYS A 166 -26.44 -26.06 -1.39
CA LYS A 166 -25.31 -25.98 -2.31
C LYS A 166 -24.41 -24.78 -2.01
N ILE A 167 -24.98 -23.63 -1.63
CA ILE A 167 -24.17 -22.47 -1.26
C ILE A 167 -23.40 -22.70 0.05
N LEU A 168 -24.00 -23.40 1.02
CA LEU A 168 -23.29 -23.80 2.24
C LEU A 168 -22.13 -24.76 1.94
N GLN A 169 -22.34 -25.72 1.03
CA GLN A 169 -21.28 -26.60 0.58
C GLN A 169 -20.14 -25.80 -0.07
N LEU A 170 -20.46 -24.87 -0.98
CA LEU A 170 -19.46 -24.00 -1.60
C LEU A 170 -18.71 -23.20 -0.53
N CYS A 171 -19.42 -22.54 0.38
CA CYS A 171 -18.80 -21.79 1.47
C CYS A 171 -17.84 -22.68 2.25
N GLY A 172 -18.25 -23.89 2.64
CA GLY A 172 -17.41 -24.88 3.34
C GLY A 172 -16.18 -25.38 2.54
N GLU A 173 -16.13 -25.14 1.23
CA GLU A 173 -15.01 -25.45 0.35
C GLU A 173 -14.08 -24.24 0.13
N LEU A 174 -14.51 -23.01 0.43
CA LEU A 174 -13.75 -21.76 0.22
C LEU A 174 -12.77 -21.48 1.37
N TYR A 175 -11.76 -22.34 1.46
CA TYR A 175 -10.72 -22.28 2.49
C TYR A 175 -9.30 -22.25 1.88
N ASP A 176 -9.16 -22.01 0.58
CA ASP A 176 -7.82 -21.86 -0.01
C ASP A 176 -7.18 -20.53 0.39
N LEU A 177 -5.85 -20.52 0.53
CA LEU A 177 -5.07 -19.31 0.78
C LEU A 177 -4.83 -18.49 -0.49
N ASP A 178 -4.98 -19.12 -1.66
CA ASP A 178 -4.76 -18.51 -2.96
C ASP A 178 -6.08 -18.01 -3.56
N ALA A 179 -6.13 -16.74 -3.98
CA ALA A 179 -7.35 -16.15 -4.51
C ALA A 179 -7.77 -16.79 -5.86
N SER A 180 -6.82 -17.28 -6.66
CA SER A 180 -7.15 -17.96 -7.93
C SER A 180 -7.87 -19.29 -7.67
N SER A 181 -7.45 -20.02 -6.63
CA SER A 181 -8.08 -21.27 -6.18
C SER A 181 -9.50 -21.06 -5.64
N LEU A 182 -9.72 -19.98 -4.87
CA LEU A 182 -11.05 -19.58 -4.44
C LEU A 182 -11.94 -19.19 -5.63
N GLN A 183 -11.41 -18.39 -6.57
CA GLN A 183 -12.12 -18.02 -7.80
C GLN A 183 -12.54 -19.25 -8.59
N LEU A 184 -11.67 -20.25 -8.76
CA LEU A 184 -12.01 -21.51 -9.45
C LEU A 184 -13.22 -22.20 -8.82
N LYS A 185 -13.27 -22.34 -7.50
CA LYS A 185 -14.39 -23.00 -6.81
C LYS A 185 -15.69 -22.24 -6.99
N VAL A 186 -15.66 -20.90 -6.85
CA VAL A 186 -16.83 -20.04 -7.09
C VAL A 186 -17.28 -20.14 -8.55
N LEU A 187 -16.36 -20.05 -9.51
CA LEU A 187 -16.68 -20.09 -10.93
C LEU A 187 -17.23 -21.46 -11.37
N GLN A 188 -16.69 -22.57 -10.84
CA GLN A 188 -17.21 -23.91 -11.10
C GLN A 188 -18.63 -24.09 -10.56
N TYR A 189 -18.91 -23.58 -9.36
CA TYR A 189 -20.27 -23.55 -8.82
C TYR A 189 -21.21 -22.76 -9.73
N LEU A 190 -20.81 -21.55 -10.14
CA LEU A 190 -21.62 -20.71 -11.02
C LEU A 190 -21.85 -21.37 -12.39
N GLN A 191 -20.84 -22.02 -12.97
CA GLN A 191 -20.99 -22.76 -14.24
C GLN A 191 -22.06 -23.85 -14.12
N GLN A 192 -22.07 -24.59 -13.01
CA GLN A 192 -23.05 -25.66 -12.77
C GLN A 192 -24.45 -25.10 -12.54
N GLU A 193 -24.60 -24.10 -11.65
CA GLU A 193 -25.92 -23.62 -11.24
C GLU A 193 -26.60 -22.72 -12.28
N THR A 194 -25.83 -22.00 -13.10
CA THR A 194 -26.38 -21.20 -14.22
C THR A 194 -26.48 -21.99 -15.53
N GLN A 195 -25.94 -23.22 -15.54
CA GLN A 195 -25.74 -24.02 -16.76
C GLN A 195 -24.96 -23.24 -17.82
N ALA A 196 -23.94 -22.48 -17.43
CA ALA A 196 -23.09 -21.76 -18.36
C ALA A 196 -21.94 -22.65 -18.86
N SER A 197 -21.55 -22.50 -20.12
CA SER A 197 -20.35 -23.18 -20.63
C SER A 197 -19.07 -22.73 -19.91
N ARG A 198 -18.98 -21.43 -19.61
CA ARG A 198 -17.84 -20.78 -18.96
C ARG A 198 -18.33 -19.64 -18.08
N CYS A 199 -17.64 -19.45 -16.96
CA CYS A 199 -17.78 -18.27 -16.13
C CYS A 199 -16.41 -17.63 -15.91
N CYS A 200 -16.35 -16.31 -15.72
CA CYS A 200 -15.15 -15.64 -15.25
C CYS A 200 -15.51 -14.49 -14.30
N LEU A 201 -14.52 -14.03 -13.53
CA LEU A 201 -14.61 -12.83 -12.74
C LEU A 201 -13.73 -11.75 -13.35
N LEU A 202 -14.30 -10.58 -13.61
CA LEU A 202 -13.57 -9.38 -13.99
C LEU A 202 -13.46 -8.49 -12.75
N LEU A 203 -12.30 -8.47 -12.13
CA LEU A 203 -12.02 -7.69 -10.93
C LEU A 203 -11.90 -6.22 -11.29
N VAL A 204 -12.54 -5.35 -10.51
CA VAL A 204 -12.44 -3.89 -10.70
C VAL A 204 -11.20 -3.40 -9.96
N SER A 205 -10.35 -2.64 -10.63
CA SER A 205 -9.18 -2.02 -10.02
C SER A 205 -9.58 -0.98 -8.96
N GLU A 206 -8.72 -0.70 -7.98
CA GLU A 206 -9.01 0.26 -6.89
C GLU A 206 -9.26 1.69 -7.38
N ASP A 207 -8.63 2.08 -8.48
CA ASP A 207 -8.85 3.36 -9.14
C ASP A 207 -10.15 3.38 -9.98
N ASN A 208 -10.85 2.24 -10.08
CA ASN A 208 -12.03 2.01 -10.92
C ASN A 208 -11.79 2.28 -12.42
N LEU A 209 -10.54 2.19 -12.89
CA LEU A 209 -10.18 2.49 -14.27
C LEU A 209 -9.98 1.25 -15.14
N GLN A 210 -9.81 0.07 -14.55
CA GLN A 210 -9.50 -1.16 -15.26
C GLN A 210 -10.31 -2.36 -14.75
N LEU A 211 -10.54 -3.30 -15.66
CA LEU A 211 -11.01 -4.64 -15.35
C LEU A 211 -9.85 -5.61 -15.55
N SER A 212 -9.68 -6.55 -14.62
CA SER A 212 -8.67 -7.58 -14.71
C SER A 212 -9.23 -8.98 -14.49
N CYS A 213 -8.68 -9.99 -15.18
CA CYS A 213 -9.16 -11.35 -15.12
C CYS A 213 -7.99 -12.33 -15.04
N LYS A 214 -7.98 -13.16 -14.00
CA LYS A 214 -6.97 -14.19 -13.76
C LYS A 214 -7.49 -15.62 -13.96
N VAL A 215 -8.80 -15.82 -13.88
CA VAL A 215 -9.41 -17.16 -13.95
C VAL A 215 -10.59 -17.15 -14.92
N ILE A 216 -10.54 -18.06 -15.90
CA ILE A 216 -11.58 -18.26 -16.91
C ILE A 216 -12.02 -19.72 -16.88
N GLY A 217 -13.27 -19.96 -16.50
CA GLY A 217 -13.82 -21.31 -16.30
C GLY A 217 -13.03 -22.07 -15.24
N ASP A 218 -12.46 -23.19 -15.65
CA ASP A 218 -11.61 -24.08 -14.84
C ASP A 218 -10.10 -23.79 -14.99
N LYS A 219 -9.72 -22.75 -15.75
CA LYS A 219 -8.33 -22.43 -16.06
C LYS A 219 -7.88 -21.15 -15.35
N VAL A 220 -6.81 -21.26 -14.57
CA VAL A 220 -6.02 -20.10 -14.10
C VAL A 220 -5.08 -19.69 -15.22
N LEU A 221 -5.08 -18.41 -15.56
CA LEU A 221 -4.23 -17.85 -16.61
C LEU A 221 -2.81 -17.61 -16.08
N GLU A 222 -1.80 -17.87 -16.90
CA GLU A 222 -0.40 -17.60 -16.55
C GLU A 222 -0.19 -16.09 -16.35
N GLU A 223 -0.72 -15.27 -17.26
CA GLU A 223 -0.76 -13.81 -17.13
C GLU A 223 -2.19 -13.31 -16.92
N GLU A 224 -2.34 -12.29 -16.09
CA GLU A 224 -3.63 -11.62 -15.87
C GLU A 224 -3.97 -10.76 -17.09
N ILE A 225 -5.18 -10.91 -17.61
CA ILE A 225 -5.67 -10.08 -18.72
C ILE A 225 -6.29 -8.84 -18.12
N SER A 226 -5.84 -7.65 -18.51
CA SER A 226 -6.42 -6.38 -18.07
C SER A 226 -6.83 -5.50 -19.25
N PHE A 227 -7.87 -4.69 -19.04
CA PHE A 227 -8.36 -3.75 -20.04
C PHE A 227 -9.08 -2.55 -19.42
N PRO A 228 -9.14 -1.39 -20.10
CA PRO A 228 -9.74 -0.18 -19.56
C PRO A 228 -11.24 -0.31 -19.34
N LEU A 229 -11.72 0.26 -18.23
CA LEU A 229 -13.14 0.36 -17.89
C LEU A 229 -13.83 1.51 -18.65
N THR A 230 -13.04 2.46 -19.14
CA THR A 230 -13.48 3.78 -19.65
C THR A 230 -14.11 3.77 -21.06
N THR A 231 -14.11 2.64 -21.77
CA THR A 231 -14.48 2.58 -23.20
C THR A 231 -15.60 1.61 -23.56
N GLY A 232 -16.24 0.95 -22.58
CA GLY A 232 -17.21 -0.12 -22.85
C GLY A 232 -18.52 -0.06 -22.06
N ARG A 233 -19.51 -0.84 -22.49
CA ARG A 233 -20.77 -1.04 -21.73
C ARG A 233 -20.57 -1.75 -20.40
N LEU A 234 -19.44 -2.46 -20.24
CA LEU A 234 -19.01 -3.04 -18.97
C LEU A 234 -18.70 -1.99 -17.90
N GLY A 235 -18.20 -0.80 -18.29
CA GLY A 235 -17.96 0.29 -17.35
C GLY A 235 -19.25 0.87 -16.75
N GLN A 236 -20.32 0.93 -17.56
CA GLN A 236 -21.64 1.35 -17.06
C GLN A 236 -22.22 0.38 -16.04
N VAL A 237 -21.86 -0.90 -16.08
CA VAL A 237 -22.29 -1.88 -15.05
C VAL A 237 -21.72 -1.51 -13.69
N VAL A 238 -20.50 -1.00 -13.63
CA VAL A 238 -19.84 -0.55 -12.41
C VAL A 238 -20.51 0.71 -11.87
N GLU A 239 -20.85 1.67 -12.73
CA GLU A 239 -21.52 2.92 -12.34
C GLU A 239 -22.99 2.70 -11.93
N ASP A 240 -23.77 2.01 -12.76
CA ASP A 240 -25.21 1.85 -12.58
C ASP A 240 -25.57 0.72 -11.60
N LYS A 241 -24.61 -0.15 -11.26
CA LYS A 241 -24.80 -1.37 -10.46
C LYS A 241 -25.91 -2.27 -11.00
N LYS A 242 -26.07 -2.32 -12.32
CA LYS A 242 -27.11 -3.11 -13.00
C LYS A 242 -26.52 -4.21 -13.87
N SER A 243 -27.10 -5.40 -13.74
CA SER A 243 -26.76 -6.54 -14.58
C SER A 243 -27.09 -6.27 -16.05
N ILE A 244 -26.27 -6.80 -16.95
CA ILE A 244 -26.46 -6.67 -18.40
C ILE A 244 -26.32 -8.03 -19.10
N GLN A 245 -26.86 -8.12 -20.31
CA GLN A 245 -26.74 -9.29 -21.18
C GLN A 245 -26.02 -8.96 -22.50
N LEU A 246 -25.79 -9.99 -23.32
CA LEU A 246 -25.07 -9.85 -24.59
C LEU A 246 -25.62 -8.74 -25.51
N LYS A 247 -26.95 -8.56 -25.53
CA LYS A 247 -27.64 -7.56 -26.36
C LYS A 247 -27.34 -6.10 -25.95
N ASP A 248 -26.85 -5.90 -24.74
CA ASP A 248 -26.60 -4.57 -24.18
C ASP A 248 -25.16 -4.09 -24.48
N LEU A 249 -24.29 -4.99 -24.94
CA LEU A 249 -22.89 -4.75 -25.27
C LEU A 249 -22.72 -4.20 -26.70
N THR A 250 -21.64 -3.45 -26.91
CA THR A 250 -21.23 -3.03 -28.25
C THR A 250 -20.50 -4.16 -28.99
N SER A 251 -20.38 -4.04 -30.31
CA SER A 251 -19.62 -5.03 -31.10
C SER A 251 -18.14 -5.11 -30.69
N GLU A 252 -17.57 -4.01 -30.21
CA GLU A 252 -16.19 -3.93 -29.71
C GLU A 252 -16.05 -4.70 -28.38
N ASP A 253 -16.97 -4.48 -27.44
CA ASP A 253 -17.01 -5.23 -26.17
C ASP A 253 -17.10 -6.75 -26.44
N VAL A 254 -17.96 -7.16 -27.39
CA VAL A 254 -18.14 -8.56 -27.74
C VAL A 254 -16.87 -9.16 -28.35
N GLN A 255 -16.20 -8.44 -29.25
CA GLN A 255 -14.96 -8.90 -29.86
C GLN A 255 -13.85 -9.06 -28.82
N GLN A 256 -13.77 -8.15 -27.86
CA GLN A 256 -12.82 -8.22 -26.76
C GLN A 256 -13.06 -9.41 -25.85
N LEU A 257 -14.31 -9.67 -25.45
CA LEU A 257 -14.69 -10.84 -24.65
C LEU A 257 -14.42 -12.15 -25.41
N GLN A 258 -14.71 -12.20 -26.71
CA GLN A 258 -14.40 -13.36 -27.56
C GLN A 258 -12.89 -13.62 -27.65
N SER A 259 -12.08 -12.56 -27.78
CA SER A 259 -10.62 -12.66 -27.79
C SER A 259 -10.09 -13.17 -26.45
N MET A 260 -10.63 -12.68 -25.33
CA MET A 260 -10.25 -13.11 -23.99
C MET A 260 -10.62 -14.58 -23.71
N LEU A 261 -11.83 -14.99 -24.10
CA LEU A 261 -12.32 -16.35 -23.89
C LEU A 261 -11.72 -17.35 -24.89
N GLY A 262 -11.35 -16.90 -26.09
CA GLY A 262 -10.91 -17.79 -27.18
C GLY A 262 -12.06 -18.64 -27.76
N CYS A 263 -13.30 -18.18 -27.67
CA CYS A 263 -14.48 -18.82 -28.25
C CYS A 263 -15.53 -17.79 -28.66
N GLU A 264 -16.48 -18.19 -29.52
CA GLU A 264 -17.64 -17.35 -29.82
C GLU A 264 -18.53 -17.18 -28.59
N VAL A 265 -19.05 -15.96 -28.42
CA VAL A 265 -20.00 -15.59 -27.37
C VAL A 265 -21.39 -15.45 -28.01
N GLN A 266 -22.27 -16.39 -27.72
CA GLN A 266 -23.65 -16.49 -28.19
C GLN A 266 -24.67 -16.01 -27.16
N ALA A 267 -24.34 -16.15 -25.87
CA ALA A 267 -25.11 -15.62 -24.76
C ALA A 267 -24.16 -15.17 -23.65
N MET A 268 -24.55 -14.13 -22.92
CA MET A 268 -23.79 -13.61 -21.79
C MET A 268 -24.74 -13.03 -20.74
N LEU A 269 -24.40 -13.23 -19.48
CA LEU A 269 -24.95 -12.53 -18.33
C LEU A 269 -23.79 -11.97 -17.50
N CYS A 270 -23.84 -10.66 -17.22
CA CYS A 270 -22.88 -9.98 -16.35
C CYS A 270 -23.59 -9.37 -15.17
N VAL A 271 -23.16 -9.75 -13.98
CA VAL A 271 -23.76 -9.31 -12.71
C VAL A 271 -22.70 -8.58 -11.89
N PRO A 272 -22.96 -7.34 -11.44
CA PRO A 272 -22.04 -6.60 -10.58
C PRO A 272 -21.97 -7.24 -9.19
N VAL A 273 -20.76 -7.48 -8.72
CA VAL A 273 -20.48 -7.96 -7.37
C VAL A 273 -20.24 -6.75 -6.48
N ILE A 274 -21.22 -6.43 -5.63
CA ILE A 274 -21.19 -5.26 -4.75
C ILE A 274 -20.63 -5.67 -3.39
N SER A 275 -19.61 -4.95 -2.92
CA SER A 275 -19.06 -5.12 -1.58
C SER A 275 -20.06 -4.64 -0.53
N ARG A 276 -20.38 -5.49 0.45
CA ARG A 276 -21.25 -5.11 1.58
C ARG A 276 -20.61 -4.07 2.51
N ALA A 277 -19.28 -3.97 2.51
CA ALA A 277 -18.55 -3.05 3.37
C ALA A 277 -18.49 -1.63 2.79
N THR A 278 -18.36 -1.52 1.47
CA THR A 278 -18.12 -0.22 0.79
C THR A 278 -19.28 0.23 -0.10
N ASP A 279 -20.25 -0.65 -0.36
CA ASP A 279 -21.30 -0.47 -1.37
C ASP A 279 -20.72 -0.07 -2.74
N GLN A 280 -19.53 -0.58 -3.09
CA GLN A 280 -18.90 -0.38 -4.40
C GLN A 280 -18.86 -1.70 -5.16
N VAL A 281 -18.88 -1.64 -6.49
CA VAL A 281 -18.70 -2.83 -7.34
C VAL A 281 -17.22 -3.22 -7.31
N VAL A 282 -16.92 -4.40 -6.78
CA VAL A 282 -15.54 -4.92 -6.65
C VAL A 282 -15.17 -5.91 -7.75
N ALA A 283 -16.17 -6.50 -8.40
CA ALA A 283 -15.98 -7.39 -9.54
C ALA A 283 -17.23 -7.43 -10.42
N LEU A 284 -17.09 -7.91 -11.65
CA LEU A 284 -18.17 -8.30 -12.54
C LEU A 284 -18.13 -9.83 -12.71
N ALA A 285 -19.21 -10.50 -12.32
CA ALA A 285 -19.36 -11.93 -12.51
C ALA A 285 -20.02 -12.19 -13.87
N CYS A 286 -19.28 -12.83 -14.78
CA CYS A 286 -19.74 -13.08 -16.14
C CYS A 286 -19.96 -14.57 -16.39
N ALA A 287 -21.14 -14.92 -16.90
CA ALA A 287 -21.50 -16.26 -17.37
C ALA A 287 -21.71 -16.25 -18.88
N PHE A 288 -21.19 -17.25 -19.59
CA PHE A 288 -21.15 -17.29 -21.06
C PHE A 288 -21.71 -18.59 -21.63
N ASN A 289 -22.40 -18.46 -22.77
CA ASN A 289 -23.03 -19.50 -23.58
C ASN A 289 -23.79 -20.53 -22.73
N LYS A 290 -25.07 -20.23 -22.49
CA LYS A 290 -25.97 -21.09 -21.74
C LYS A 290 -26.11 -22.46 -22.41
N LEU A 291 -25.95 -23.51 -21.61
CA LEU A 291 -26.13 -24.90 -22.00
C LEU A 291 -27.62 -25.25 -21.91
N GLY A 292 -28.19 -25.74 -23.00
CA GLY A 292 -29.61 -26.13 -23.05
C GLY A 292 -30.61 -24.98 -23.22
N GLY A 293 -30.16 -23.77 -23.59
CA GLY A 293 -31.02 -22.64 -23.95
C GLY A 293 -30.24 -21.45 -24.53
N ASP A 294 -30.94 -20.52 -25.17
CA ASP A 294 -30.30 -19.41 -25.90
C ASP A 294 -30.10 -18.14 -25.04
N LEU A 295 -30.73 -18.03 -23.87
CA LEU A 295 -30.74 -16.83 -23.03
C LEU A 295 -30.63 -17.17 -21.54
N PHE A 296 -29.92 -16.32 -20.79
CA PHE A 296 -29.94 -16.33 -19.33
C PHE A 296 -31.20 -15.65 -18.79
N THR A 297 -31.68 -16.16 -17.66
CA THR A 297 -32.93 -15.81 -17.00
C THR A 297 -32.69 -15.00 -15.73
N ASP A 298 -33.73 -14.35 -15.20
CA ASP A 298 -33.67 -13.64 -13.92
C ASP A 298 -33.28 -14.58 -12.76
N GLN A 299 -33.59 -15.88 -12.88
CA GLN A 299 -33.15 -16.88 -11.90
C GLN A 299 -31.63 -17.10 -11.95
N ASP A 300 -31.00 -17.06 -13.12
CA ASP A 300 -29.54 -17.19 -13.23
C ASP A 300 -28.84 -15.97 -12.61
N GLU A 301 -29.41 -14.78 -12.83
CA GLU A 301 -28.94 -13.56 -12.17
C GLU A 301 -29.07 -13.67 -10.65
N HIS A 302 -30.22 -14.15 -10.15
CA HIS A 302 -30.42 -14.36 -8.72
C HIS A 302 -29.43 -15.37 -8.13
N VAL A 303 -29.11 -16.47 -8.85
CA VAL A 303 -28.08 -17.44 -8.44
C VAL A 303 -26.73 -16.77 -8.27
N ILE A 304 -26.31 -15.93 -9.21
CA ILE A 304 -25.03 -15.22 -9.15
C ILE A 304 -25.02 -14.22 -7.99
N GLN A 305 -26.08 -13.40 -7.84
CA GLN A 305 -26.22 -12.45 -6.74
C GLN A 305 -26.19 -13.15 -5.38
N HIS A 306 -26.94 -14.24 -5.25
CA HIS A 306 -26.98 -15.06 -4.05
C HIS A 306 -25.60 -15.66 -3.74
N CYS A 307 -24.88 -16.14 -4.76
CA CYS A 307 -23.53 -16.67 -4.58
C CYS A 307 -22.59 -15.61 -4.00
N PHE A 308 -22.55 -14.40 -4.58
CA PHE A 308 -21.64 -13.35 -4.13
C PHE A 308 -22.10 -12.65 -2.86
N HIS A 309 -23.37 -12.73 -2.50
CA HIS A 309 -23.84 -12.30 -1.18
C HIS A 309 -23.04 -12.96 -0.05
N TYR A 310 -22.61 -14.21 -0.25
CA TYR A 310 -21.87 -14.99 0.75
C TYR A 310 -20.38 -15.15 0.42
N THR A 311 -20.01 -15.24 -0.85
CA THR A 311 -18.62 -15.57 -1.22
C THR A 311 -17.74 -14.33 -1.44
N SER A 312 -18.33 -13.14 -1.63
CA SER A 312 -17.57 -11.93 -1.96
C SER A 312 -16.60 -11.51 -0.85
N THR A 313 -16.99 -11.62 0.42
CA THR A 313 -16.15 -11.18 1.56
C THR A 313 -14.84 -11.97 1.63
N VAL A 314 -14.89 -13.30 1.57
CA VAL A 314 -13.70 -14.16 1.62
C VAL A 314 -12.83 -14.00 0.37
N LEU A 315 -13.44 -13.82 -0.79
CA LEU A 315 -12.72 -13.63 -2.05
C LEU A 315 -11.99 -12.28 -2.06
N THR A 316 -12.68 -11.20 -1.68
CA THR A 316 -12.11 -9.84 -1.67
C THR A 316 -11.02 -9.72 -0.61
N SER A 317 -11.20 -10.28 0.58
CA SER A 317 -10.17 -10.24 1.63
C SER A 317 -8.91 -11.03 1.25
N THR A 318 -9.07 -12.18 0.61
CA THR A 318 -7.94 -13.00 0.13
C THR A 318 -7.20 -12.31 -1.02
N LEU A 319 -7.92 -11.67 -1.94
CA LEU A 319 -7.32 -10.90 -3.04
C LEU A 319 -6.53 -9.70 -2.52
N ALA A 320 -7.11 -8.94 -1.57
CA ALA A 320 -6.44 -7.82 -0.93
C ALA A 320 -5.17 -8.28 -0.19
N PHE A 321 -5.24 -9.40 0.53
CA PHE A 321 -4.09 -10.01 1.19
C PHE A 321 -2.96 -10.35 0.22
N GLN A 322 -3.26 -11.00 -0.92
CA GLN A 322 -2.24 -11.37 -1.91
C GLN A 322 -1.61 -10.14 -2.56
N LYS A 323 -2.40 -9.10 -2.89
CA LYS A 323 -1.90 -7.86 -3.48
C LYS A 323 -0.96 -7.14 -2.51
N GLU A 324 -1.34 -7.05 -1.24
CA GLU A 324 -0.50 -6.44 -0.20
C GLU A 324 0.78 -7.24 0.05
N GLN A 325 0.70 -8.57 0.08
CA GLN A 325 1.87 -9.44 0.19
C GLN A 325 2.84 -9.23 -0.98
N LYS A 326 2.31 -9.12 -2.21
CA LYS A 326 3.08 -8.82 -3.41
C LYS A 326 3.80 -7.48 -3.30
N LEU A 327 3.08 -6.40 -3.00
CA LEU A 327 3.66 -5.06 -2.78
C LEU A 327 4.75 -5.05 -1.70
N LYS A 328 4.54 -5.79 -0.60
CA LYS A 328 5.53 -5.92 0.46
C LYS A 328 6.82 -6.58 -0.04
N CYS A 329 6.71 -7.69 -0.76
CA CYS A 329 7.87 -8.37 -1.34
C CYS A 329 8.60 -7.46 -2.34
N GLU A 330 7.88 -6.67 -3.13
CA GLU A 330 8.44 -5.71 -4.09
C GLU A 330 9.21 -4.58 -3.40
N CYS A 331 8.61 -3.93 -2.39
CA CYS A 331 9.30 -2.92 -1.59
C CYS A 331 10.53 -3.50 -0.87
N GLN A 332 10.45 -4.73 -0.36
CA GLN A 332 11.58 -5.40 0.26
C GLN A 332 12.71 -5.69 -0.75
N ALA A 333 12.36 -6.11 -1.97
CA ALA A 333 13.33 -6.32 -3.04
C ALA A 333 14.02 -4.99 -3.40
N LEU A 334 13.27 -3.91 -3.61
CA LEU A 334 13.83 -2.58 -3.90
C LEU A 334 14.71 -2.05 -2.76
N LEU A 335 14.30 -2.19 -1.50
CA LEU A 335 15.12 -1.80 -0.34
C LEU A 335 16.41 -2.62 -0.25
N GLN A 336 16.34 -3.92 -0.55
CA GLN A 336 17.51 -4.79 -0.53
C GLN A 336 18.47 -4.46 -1.68
N VAL A 337 17.94 -4.12 -2.85
CA VAL A 337 18.71 -3.64 -3.99
C VAL A 337 19.37 -2.30 -3.69
N ALA A 338 18.62 -1.31 -3.20
CA ALA A 338 19.15 -0.01 -2.79
C ALA A 338 20.28 -0.18 -1.77
N LYS A 339 20.10 -1.08 -0.78
CA LYS A 339 21.15 -1.45 0.17
C LYS A 339 22.40 -1.99 -0.53
N ASN A 340 22.26 -2.90 -1.49
CA ASN A 340 23.42 -3.49 -2.17
C ASN A 340 24.15 -2.46 -3.05
N LEU A 341 23.43 -1.66 -3.82
CA LEU A 341 24.03 -0.60 -4.66
C LEU A 341 24.77 0.43 -3.81
N PHE A 342 24.14 0.88 -2.73
CA PHE A 342 24.73 1.90 -1.89
C PHE A 342 25.95 1.41 -1.12
N THR A 343 26.18 0.11 -0.92
CA THR A 343 27.39 -0.37 -0.21
C THR A 343 28.72 -0.12 -0.94
N HIS A 344 28.72 0.13 -2.26
CA HIS A 344 29.93 0.08 -3.10
C HIS A 344 30.29 1.40 -3.81
N LEU A 345 29.92 2.56 -3.26
CA LEU A 345 30.13 3.87 -3.91
C LEU A 345 31.61 4.30 -4.08
N ASP A 346 32.54 3.67 -3.35
CA ASP A 346 33.97 4.00 -3.37
C ASP A 346 34.69 3.49 -4.64
N ASP A 347 34.13 2.47 -5.32
CA ASP A 347 34.65 1.92 -6.56
C ASP A 347 33.53 1.76 -7.59
N VAL A 348 33.52 2.67 -8.56
CA VAL A 348 32.54 2.70 -9.65
C VAL A 348 32.47 1.36 -10.39
N SER A 349 33.57 0.61 -10.49
CA SER A 349 33.59 -0.68 -11.18
C SER A 349 32.82 -1.75 -10.41
N VAL A 350 33.01 -1.81 -9.08
CA VAL A 350 32.28 -2.73 -8.21
C VAL A 350 30.80 -2.34 -8.15
N LEU A 351 30.52 -1.03 -8.03
CA LEU A 351 29.15 -0.51 -8.08
C LEU A 351 28.44 -0.92 -9.39
N LEU A 352 29.07 -0.73 -10.54
CA LEU A 352 28.50 -1.11 -11.83
C LEU A 352 28.21 -2.61 -11.91
N GLN A 353 29.08 -3.45 -11.34
CA GLN A 353 28.87 -4.90 -11.30
C GLN A 353 27.67 -5.30 -10.41
N GLU A 354 27.48 -4.63 -9.29
CA GLU A 354 26.30 -4.80 -8.44
C GLU A 354 25.04 -4.29 -9.13
N ILE A 355 25.10 -3.15 -9.82
CA ILE A 355 23.98 -2.66 -10.66
C ILE A 355 23.57 -3.72 -11.68
N ILE A 356 24.52 -4.30 -12.40
CA ILE A 356 24.25 -5.36 -13.38
C ILE A 356 23.57 -6.56 -12.70
N THR A 357 24.14 -7.02 -11.59
CA THR A 357 23.65 -8.21 -10.87
C THR A 357 22.24 -8.02 -10.32
N GLU A 358 22.01 -6.88 -9.66
CA GLU A 358 20.72 -6.57 -9.05
C GLU A 358 19.65 -6.30 -10.12
N ALA A 359 19.95 -5.54 -11.17
CA ALA A 359 19.02 -5.30 -12.27
C ALA A 359 18.57 -6.61 -12.93
N ARG A 360 19.50 -7.54 -13.13
CA ARG A 360 19.25 -8.86 -13.72
C ARG A 360 18.34 -9.70 -12.83
N ASN A 361 18.63 -9.78 -11.53
CA ASN A 361 17.84 -10.55 -10.57
C ASN A 361 16.43 -9.96 -10.39
N LEU A 362 16.35 -8.64 -10.29
CA LEU A 362 15.11 -7.91 -10.04
C LEU A 362 14.13 -8.04 -11.21
N SER A 363 14.64 -7.97 -12.44
CA SER A 363 13.85 -8.10 -13.66
C SER A 363 13.76 -9.53 -14.21
N ASN A 364 14.46 -10.51 -13.61
CA ASN A 364 14.64 -11.86 -14.17
C ASN A 364 15.11 -11.84 -15.64
N ALA A 365 16.14 -11.04 -15.95
CA ALA A 365 16.78 -11.04 -17.26
C ALA A 365 17.88 -12.11 -17.35
N GLU A 366 18.23 -12.55 -18.57
CA GLU A 366 19.39 -13.42 -18.80
C GLU A 366 20.70 -12.63 -18.71
N ILE A 367 20.73 -11.40 -19.24
CA ILE A 367 21.91 -10.54 -19.29
C ILE A 367 21.51 -9.10 -18.93
N CYS A 368 22.40 -8.39 -18.23
CA CYS A 368 22.33 -6.95 -18.05
C CYS A 368 23.64 -6.30 -18.50
N SER A 369 23.56 -5.13 -19.15
CA SER A 369 24.71 -4.29 -19.47
C SER A 369 24.45 -2.85 -19.07
N VAL A 370 25.47 -2.18 -18.53
CA VAL A 370 25.39 -0.78 -18.11
C VAL A 370 26.45 0.03 -18.86
N PHE A 371 26.03 1.14 -19.43
CA PHE A 371 26.86 2.10 -20.16
C PHE A 371 26.83 3.44 -19.44
N LEU A 372 27.98 4.04 -19.20
CA LEU A 372 28.09 5.41 -18.69
C LEU A 372 28.26 6.38 -19.86
N LEU A 373 27.63 7.55 -19.78
CA LEU A 373 27.78 8.59 -20.79
C LEU A 373 29.08 9.37 -20.53
N ASP A 374 30.02 9.30 -21.47
CA ASP A 374 31.26 10.08 -21.50
C ASP A 374 31.21 11.00 -22.71
N GLN A 375 30.88 12.27 -22.48
CA GLN A 375 30.68 13.30 -23.51
C GLN A 375 29.59 12.91 -24.53
N ASN A 376 29.96 12.33 -25.66
CA ASN A 376 29.05 11.94 -26.75
C ASN A 376 29.18 10.46 -27.11
N GLU A 377 29.75 9.66 -26.19
CA GLU A 377 29.91 8.22 -26.31
C GLU A 377 29.37 7.51 -25.07
N LEU A 378 28.77 6.34 -25.26
CA LEU A 378 28.37 5.41 -24.21
C LEU A 378 29.49 4.40 -24.01
N VAL A 379 29.92 4.28 -22.75
CA VAL A 379 31.09 3.52 -22.34
C VAL A 379 30.68 2.40 -21.41
N ALA A 380 30.87 1.14 -21.82
CA ALA A 380 30.71 -0.02 -20.94
C ALA A 380 32.06 -0.41 -20.32
N LYS A 381 32.18 -0.23 -19.00
CA LYS A 381 33.35 -0.63 -18.21
C LYS A 381 33.26 -2.07 -17.66
N VAL A 382 32.05 -2.61 -17.54
CA VAL A 382 31.78 -3.92 -16.94
C VAL A 382 30.76 -4.69 -17.79
N PHE A 383 31.02 -5.97 -18.06
CA PHE A 383 30.11 -6.90 -18.72
C PHE A 383 29.82 -8.10 -17.80
N ASP A 384 28.72 -8.81 -18.07
CA ASP A 384 28.24 -10.01 -17.34
C ASP A 384 29.15 -11.26 -17.53
N GLY A 385 30.47 -11.06 -17.40
CA GLY A 385 31.55 -12.04 -17.53
C GLY A 385 32.80 -11.71 -16.70
N GLY A 386 32.80 -10.61 -15.92
CA GLY A 386 33.88 -10.21 -15.02
C GLY A 386 34.34 -8.75 -15.21
N VAL A 387 35.19 -8.28 -14.29
CA VAL A 387 35.87 -6.98 -14.41
C VAL A 387 36.87 -7.05 -15.55
N VAL A 388 36.81 -6.09 -16.47
CA VAL A 388 37.82 -5.96 -17.52
C VAL A 388 39.12 -5.47 -16.86
N GLU A 389 40.05 -6.38 -16.57
CA GLU A 389 41.36 -6.04 -15.93
C GLU A 389 42.29 -5.22 -16.85
N ASP A 390 41.93 -5.07 -18.13
CA ASP A 390 42.78 -4.46 -19.16
C ASP A 390 42.05 -3.23 -19.77
N GLU A 391 42.64 -2.03 -19.64
CA GLU A 391 42.11 -0.76 -20.21
C GLU A 391 41.84 -0.84 -21.74
N SER A 392 42.34 -1.90 -22.40
CA SER A 392 42.18 -2.17 -23.83
C SER A 392 40.82 -2.76 -24.27
N TYR A 393 39.91 -3.09 -23.35
CA TYR A 393 38.60 -3.73 -23.65
C TYR A 393 37.36 -2.88 -23.29
N GLU A 394 37.52 -1.57 -23.15
CA GLU A 394 36.41 -0.63 -22.96
C GLU A 394 35.56 -0.52 -24.24
N ILE A 395 34.28 -0.92 -24.18
CA ILE A 395 33.37 -0.79 -25.34
C ILE A 395 32.81 0.63 -25.37
N ARG A 396 33.13 1.35 -26.44
CA ARG A 396 32.62 2.70 -26.74
C ARG A 396 31.69 2.66 -27.95
N ILE A 397 30.47 3.15 -27.79
CA ILE A 397 29.52 3.35 -28.88
C ILE A 397 29.08 4.82 -28.91
N PRO A 398 28.82 5.40 -30.08
CA PRO A 398 28.25 6.76 -30.16
C PRO A 398 26.95 6.86 -29.36
N ALA A 399 26.79 7.95 -28.61
CA ALA A 399 25.66 8.13 -27.69
C ALA A 399 24.29 8.24 -28.38
N ASP A 400 24.23 8.35 -29.70
CA ASP A 400 23.01 8.41 -30.51
C ASP A 400 22.77 7.12 -31.33
N GLN A 401 23.61 6.10 -31.16
CA GLN A 401 23.55 4.88 -31.97
C GLN A 401 22.84 3.71 -31.25
N GLY A 402 21.98 3.02 -32.00
CA GLY A 402 21.33 1.79 -31.54
C GLY A 402 20.28 2.01 -30.45
N ILE A 403 19.96 0.94 -29.73
CA ILE A 403 18.94 0.96 -28.67
C ILE A 403 19.41 1.81 -27.49
N ALA A 404 20.62 1.56 -26.98
CA ALA A 404 21.19 2.32 -25.87
C ALA A 404 21.33 3.81 -26.21
N GLY A 405 21.76 4.16 -27.43
CA GLY A 405 21.88 5.56 -27.85
C GLY A 405 20.54 6.27 -28.02
N HIS A 406 19.51 5.58 -28.49
CA HIS A 406 18.15 6.14 -28.51
C HIS A 406 17.64 6.45 -27.11
N VAL A 407 17.85 5.55 -26.15
CA VAL A 407 17.48 5.77 -24.75
C VAL A 407 18.33 6.89 -24.12
N ALA A 408 19.63 6.96 -24.43
CA ALA A 408 20.51 8.01 -23.94
C ALA A 408 20.10 9.41 -24.42
N THR A 409 19.73 9.53 -25.69
CA THR A 409 19.34 10.81 -26.32
C THR A 409 17.94 11.26 -25.96
N THR A 410 17.00 10.33 -25.80
CA THR A 410 15.60 10.66 -25.46
C THR A 410 15.38 10.77 -23.95
N GLY A 411 16.19 10.07 -23.15
CA GLY A 411 15.98 9.94 -21.71
C GLY A 411 14.69 9.20 -21.36
N GLN A 412 14.16 8.35 -22.25
CA GLN A 412 12.94 7.57 -22.05
C GLN A 412 13.23 6.07 -22.10
N ILE A 413 12.48 5.29 -21.31
CA ILE A 413 12.58 3.83 -21.30
C ILE A 413 12.10 3.25 -22.65
N LEU A 414 12.71 2.17 -23.10
CA LEU A 414 12.35 1.47 -24.33
C LEU A 414 12.24 -0.04 -24.06
N ASN A 415 11.02 -0.56 -24.15
CA ASN A 415 10.72 -1.98 -24.01
C ASN A 415 10.42 -2.59 -25.39
N ILE A 416 11.16 -3.62 -25.77
CA ILE A 416 11.16 -4.23 -27.10
C ILE A 416 10.79 -5.71 -26.96
N PRO A 417 9.56 -6.10 -27.36
CA PRO A 417 9.10 -7.49 -27.30
C PRO A 417 9.79 -8.44 -28.28
N ASP A 418 10.21 -7.94 -29.45
CA ASP A 418 10.98 -8.69 -30.45
C ASP A 418 12.13 -7.82 -30.98
N ALA A 419 13.35 -8.14 -30.53
CA ALA A 419 14.54 -7.41 -30.91
C ALA A 419 14.80 -7.45 -32.42
N TYR A 420 14.56 -8.59 -33.09
CA TYR A 420 14.86 -8.75 -34.51
C TYR A 420 13.91 -7.95 -35.41
N ALA A 421 12.71 -7.64 -34.92
CA ALA A 421 11.76 -6.77 -35.61
C ALA A 421 12.06 -5.27 -35.42
N HIS A 422 12.88 -4.90 -34.44
CA HIS A 422 13.10 -3.51 -34.07
C HIS A 422 14.17 -2.83 -34.96
N PRO A 423 13.92 -1.63 -35.51
CA PRO A 423 14.83 -0.98 -36.46
C PRO A 423 16.18 -0.56 -35.87
N LEU A 424 16.25 -0.39 -34.54
CA LEU A 424 17.47 0.00 -33.83
C LEU A 424 18.35 -1.20 -33.41
N PHE A 425 17.88 -2.43 -33.58
CA PHE A 425 18.61 -3.61 -33.13
C PHE A 425 19.72 -4.01 -34.12
N TYR A 426 20.94 -4.13 -33.62
CA TYR A 426 22.10 -4.53 -34.42
C TYR A 426 22.41 -6.02 -34.26
N ARG A 427 22.15 -6.79 -35.32
CA ARG A 427 22.29 -8.27 -35.32
C ARG A 427 23.73 -8.79 -35.37
N GLY A 428 24.70 -7.95 -35.74
CA GLY A 428 26.06 -8.40 -35.98
C GLY A 428 26.75 -9.00 -34.73
N VAL A 429 26.34 -8.60 -33.53
CA VAL A 429 26.83 -9.18 -32.27
C VAL A 429 26.28 -10.60 -32.08
N ASP A 430 24.97 -10.79 -32.21
CA ASP A 430 24.31 -12.11 -32.19
C ASP A 430 24.92 -13.06 -33.25
N ASP A 431 25.08 -12.59 -34.50
CA ASP A 431 25.62 -13.39 -35.61
C ASP A 431 27.05 -13.88 -35.34
N SER A 432 27.84 -13.11 -34.59
CA SER A 432 29.24 -13.43 -34.26
C SER A 432 29.41 -14.27 -33.00
N THR A 433 28.50 -14.13 -32.03
CA THR A 433 28.58 -14.81 -30.71
C THR A 433 27.75 -16.08 -30.66
N GLY A 434 26.76 -16.23 -31.56
CA GLY A 434 25.75 -17.29 -31.50
C GLY A 434 24.70 -17.09 -30.41
N PHE A 435 24.78 -15.98 -29.66
CA PHE A 435 23.74 -15.58 -28.72
C PHE A 435 22.52 -15.08 -29.51
N ARG A 436 21.30 -15.34 -28.99
CA ARG A 436 20.07 -14.88 -29.62
C ARG A 436 19.31 -13.96 -28.69
N THR A 437 19.24 -12.70 -29.09
CA THR A 437 18.48 -11.67 -28.40
C THR A 437 17.00 -11.73 -28.83
N ARG A 438 16.13 -12.06 -27.88
CA ARG A 438 14.67 -12.21 -28.06
C ARG A 438 13.94 -10.90 -27.77
N ASN A 439 14.17 -10.33 -26.60
CA ASN A 439 13.50 -9.13 -26.10
C ASN A 439 14.46 -8.30 -25.26
N ILE A 440 14.22 -6.99 -25.18
CA ILE A 440 15.13 -6.02 -24.56
C ILE A 440 14.32 -5.00 -23.76
N LEU A 441 14.74 -4.70 -22.54
CA LEU A 441 14.28 -3.55 -21.76
C LEU A 441 15.46 -2.62 -21.49
N CYS A 442 15.45 -1.44 -22.08
CA CYS A 442 16.52 -0.46 -21.99
C CYS A 442 16.03 0.81 -21.29
N PHE A 443 16.73 1.26 -20.24
CA PHE A 443 16.30 2.39 -19.42
C PHE A 443 17.44 3.37 -19.12
N PRO A 444 17.15 4.68 -19.06
CA PRO A 444 18.15 5.70 -18.81
C PRO A 444 18.48 5.74 -17.32
N ILE A 445 19.73 6.06 -16.98
CA ILE A 445 20.20 6.42 -15.65
C ILE A 445 20.44 7.92 -15.63
N LYS A 446 19.74 8.64 -14.75
CA LYS A 446 19.74 10.10 -14.71
C LYS A 446 20.34 10.63 -13.42
N ASN A 447 20.99 11.79 -13.48
CA ASN A 447 21.35 12.56 -12.30
C ASN A 447 20.15 13.37 -11.78
N GLU A 448 20.39 14.14 -10.72
CA GLU A 448 19.40 15.01 -10.06
C GLU A 448 18.77 16.02 -11.04
N ASN A 449 19.59 16.55 -11.95
CA ASN A 449 19.20 17.54 -12.97
C ASN A 449 18.40 16.94 -14.14
N GLN A 450 17.99 15.67 -14.05
CA GLN A 450 17.36 14.91 -15.12
C GLN A 450 18.24 14.70 -16.37
N GLU A 451 19.54 14.93 -16.26
CA GLU A 451 20.50 14.67 -17.33
C GLU A 451 20.85 13.19 -17.34
N VAL A 452 20.90 12.59 -18.52
CA VAL A 452 21.27 11.18 -18.66
C VAL A 452 22.77 11.05 -18.44
N ILE A 453 23.16 10.27 -17.42
CA ILE A 453 24.56 9.97 -17.09
C ILE A 453 24.95 8.54 -17.47
N GLY A 454 23.97 7.71 -17.84
CA GLY A 454 24.19 6.35 -18.31
C GLY A 454 22.90 5.70 -18.81
N VAL A 455 23.03 4.47 -19.29
CA VAL A 455 21.92 3.64 -19.77
C VAL A 455 22.16 2.20 -19.33
N ALA A 456 21.11 1.51 -18.90
CA ALA A 456 21.15 0.08 -18.61
C ALA A 456 20.22 -0.67 -19.56
N GLU A 457 20.67 -1.82 -20.03
CA GLU A 457 19.97 -2.68 -20.99
C GLU A 457 19.87 -4.09 -20.42
N LEU A 458 18.63 -4.56 -20.26
CA LEU A 458 18.28 -5.91 -19.83
C LEU A 458 17.85 -6.71 -21.05
N VAL A 459 18.44 -7.89 -21.21
CA VAL A 459 18.24 -8.73 -22.38
C VAL A 459 17.67 -10.08 -21.97
N ASN A 460 16.65 -10.52 -22.71
CA ASN A 460 15.96 -11.79 -22.58
C ASN A 460 15.34 -12.03 -21.20
N LYS A 461 14.03 -11.82 -21.10
CA LYS A 461 13.23 -12.24 -19.95
C LYS A 461 13.29 -13.77 -19.76
N ILE A 462 13.62 -14.20 -18.54
CA ILE A 462 13.54 -15.59 -18.09
C ILE A 462 12.11 -15.88 -17.65
N ASN A 463 11.58 -17.04 -18.03
CA ASN A 463 10.21 -17.47 -17.71
C ASN A 463 9.10 -16.52 -18.18
N GLY A 464 9.34 -15.71 -19.20
CA GLY A 464 8.36 -14.80 -19.78
C GLY A 464 8.60 -14.53 -21.26
N PRO A 465 7.56 -14.13 -22.02
CA PRO A 465 7.67 -13.84 -23.44
C PRO A 465 8.46 -12.55 -23.71
N TRP A 466 8.36 -11.56 -22.82
CA TRP A 466 9.06 -10.27 -22.83
C TRP A 466 8.94 -9.58 -21.46
N PHE A 467 9.54 -8.41 -21.29
CA PHE A 467 9.44 -7.62 -20.07
C PHE A 467 8.04 -6.97 -19.95
N SER A 468 7.43 -7.12 -18.79
CA SER A 468 6.10 -6.60 -18.47
C SER A 468 6.12 -5.12 -18.11
N LYS A 469 4.96 -4.48 -18.03
CA LYS A 469 4.86 -3.09 -17.53
C LYS A 469 5.41 -2.96 -16.10
N PHE A 470 5.17 -3.98 -15.29
CA PHE A 470 5.74 -4.08 -13.96
C PHE A 470 7.27 -4.05 -13.97
N ASP A 471 7.91 -4.73 -14.93
CA ASP A 471 9.37 -4.70 -15.07
C ASP A 471 9.88 -3.29 -15.45
N GLU A 472 9.12 -2.53 -16.23
CA GLU A 472 9.44 -1.12 -16.55
C GLU A 472 9.39 -0.22 -15.32
N ASP A 473 8.34 -0.36 -14.50
CA ASP A 473 8.15 0.45 -13.28
C ASP A 473 9.27 0.13 -12.27
N LEU A 474 9.62 -1.14 -12.15
CA LEU A 474 10.70 -1.63 -11.31
C LEU A 474 12.08 -1.14 -11.80
N ALA A 475 12.33 -1.18 -13.11
CA ALA A 475 13.55 -0.63 -13.73
C ALA A 475 13.65 0.89 -13.53
N THR A 476 12.52 1.60 -13.57
CA THR A 476 12.46 3.05 -13.34
C THR A 476 12.81 3.38 -11.89
N ALA A 477 12.25 2.66 -10.92
CA ALA A 477 12.60 2.81 -9.51
C ALA A 477 14.08 2.49 -9.26
N PHE A 478 14.57 1.38 -9.84
CA PHE A 478 15.96 0.96 -9.75
C PHE A 478 16.94 1.97 -10.35
N SER A 479 16.59 2.59 -11.48
CA SER A 479 17.39 3.62 -12.15
C SER A 479 17.68 4.83 -11.26
N ILE A 480 16.74 5.20 -10.38
CA ILE A 480 16.95 6.31 -9.42
C ILE A 480 18.12 5.98 -8.50
N TYR A 481 18.13 4.78 -7.91
CA TYR A 481 19.21 4.34 -7.03
C TYR A 481 20.55 4.25 -7.77
N CYS A 482 20.55 3.82 -9.03
CA CYS A 482 21.74 3.82 -9.88
C CYS A 482 22.27 5.23 -10.12
N GLY A 483 21.37 6.18 -10.45
CA GLY A 483 21.73 7.56 -10.73
C GLY A 483 22.37 8.25 -9.53
N ILE A 484 21.78 8.07 -8.36
CA ILE A 484 22.31 8.55 -7.07
C ILE A 484 23.68 7.94 -6.79
N SER A 485 23.80 6.62 -6.93
CA SER A 485 25.04 5.89 -6.63
C SER A 485 26.19 6.29 -7.56
N ILE A 486 25.90 6.47 -8.85
CA ILE A 486 26.89 6.81 -9.87
C ILE A 486 27.28 8.29 -9.78
N ALA A 487 26.35 9.18 -9.41
CA ALA A 487 26.58 10.63 -9.33
C ALA A 487 27.44 11.08 -8.14
N HIS A 488 28.14 10.15 -7.45
CA HIS A 488 29.10 10.30 -6.35
C HIS A 488 29.25 11.72 -5.76
N VAL A 489 28.90 11.89 -4.48
CA VAL A 489 29.20 13.11 -3.72
C VAL A 489 30.72 13.27 -3.63
N SER A 490 31.27 14.28 -4.30
CA SER A 490 32.72 14.47 -4.34
C SER A 490 33.28 14.77 -2.94
N ASP A 491 34.54 14.36 -2.69
CA ASP A 491 35.22 14.65 -1.42
C ASP A 491 35.21 16.15 -1.07
N ASP A 492 35.25 17.01 -2.09
CA ASP A 492 35.20 18.47 -1.95
C ASP A 492 33.85 18.96 -1.39
N GLU A 493 32.73 18.34 -1.76
CA GLU A 493 31.38 18.78 -1.35
C GLU A 493 31.14 18.57 0.15
N TYR A 494 31.39 17.37 0.68
CA TYR A 494 31.18 17.12 2.11
C TYR A 494 32.25 17.81 2.97
N THR A 495 33.48 17.95 2.45
CA THR A 495 34.56 18.68 3.15
C THR A 495 34.20 20.16 3.26
N LYS A 496 33.61 20.75 2.21
CA LYS A 496 33.09 22.12 2.25
C LYS A 496 31.94 22.26 3.26
N LEU A 497 31.01 21.31 3.30
CA LEU A 497 29.91 21.30 4.28
C LEU A 497 30.43 21.24 5.72
N LEU A 498 31.46 20.44 5.99
CA LEU A 498 32.04 20.25 7.32
C LEU A 498 33.18 21.22 7.67
N HIS A 499 33.54 22.16 6.78
CA HIS A 499 34.72 23.01 6.91
C HIS A 499 34.77 23.75 8.26
N ASP A 500 33.64 24.36 8.66
CA ASP A 500 33.52 25.11 9.93
C ASP A 500 32.97 24.25 11.09
N GLY A 501 32.83 22.94 10.87
CA GLY A 501 32.16 22.01 11.78
C GLY A 501 30.63 22.17 11.78
N ILE A 502 29.96 21.25 12.49
CA ILE A 502 28.49 21.26 12.63
C ILE A 502 28.07 22.44 13.50
N GLN A 503 27.29 23.35 12.93
CA GLN A 503 26.77 24.52 13.64
C GLN A 503 25.68 24.10 14.64
N PRO A 504 25.57 24.75 15.82
CA PRO A 504 24.46 24.49 16.74
C PRO A 504 23.15 25.02 16.18
N VAL A 505 22.02 24.36 16.48
CA VAL A 505 20.68 24.78 16.02
C VAL A 505 20.38 26.25 16.36
N ALA A 506 20.82 26.72 17.53
CA ALA A 506 20.64 28.11 17.96
C ALA A 506 21.33 29.16 17.06
N ALA A 507 22.32 28.75 16.24
CA ALA A 507 22.98 29.62 15.28
C ALA A 507 22.22 29.72 13.94
N ILE A 508 21.29 28.80 13.66
CA ILE A 508 20.47 28.81 12.45
C ILE A 508 19.38 29.87 12.58
N ASP A 509 18.54 29.73 13.60
CA ASP A 509 17.52 30.72 13.97
C ASP A 509 17.14 30.53 15.45
N SER A 510 16.90 31.63 16.15
CA SER A 510 16.42 31.63 17.54
C SER A 510 15.13 30.83 17.77
N ASN A 511 14.26 30.74 16.76
CA ASN A 511 12.98 30.04 16.79
C ASN A 511 13.00 28.73 16.01
N PHE A 512 14.16 28.25 15.55
CA PHE A 512 14.26 27.05 14.71
C PHE A 512 13.57 25.81 15.32
N ALA A 513 13.55 25.71 16.66
CA ALA A 513 12.92 24.62 17.40
C ALA A 513 11.45 24.89 17.81
N SER A 514 10.82 25.98 17.35
CA SER A 514 9.41 26.30 17.59
C SER A 514 8.50 25.74 16.51
N PHE A 515 7.28 25.30 16.87
CA PHE A 515 6.26 24.86 15.91
C PHE A 515 5.87 25.93 14.87
N THR A 516 6.08 27.20 15.20
CA THR A 516 5.79 28.33 14.30
C THR A 516 6.85 28.55 13.22
N TYR A 517 8.03 27.92 13.35
CA TYR A 517 9.09 28.06 12.36
C TYR A 517 8.67 27.48 11.01
N THR A 518 9.05 28.17 9.93
CA THR A 518 8.75 27.74 8.57
C THR A 518 10.01 27.18 7.94
N PRO A 519 10.21 25.85 7.87
CA PRO A 519 11.45 25.26 7.35
C PRO A 519 11.79 25.70 5.92
N ARG A 520 10.78 25.93 5.08
CA ARG A 520 10.93 26.45 3.72
C ARG A 520 11.47 27.89 3.62
N SER A 521 11.63 28.61 4.72
CA SER A 521 12.31 29.92 4.71
C SER A 521 13.83 29.82 4.73
N LEU A 522 14.38 28.66 5.09
CA LEU A 522 15.81 28.41 5.07
C LEU A 522 16.28 28.22 3.61
N PRO A 523 17.40 28.84 3.18
CA PRO A 523 17.97 28.58 1.87
C PRO A 523 18.30 27.09 1.69
N GLU A 524 18.08 26.57 0.49
CA GLU A 524 18.25 25.14 0.22
C GLU A 524 19.69 24.65 0.45
N ASP A 525 20.70 25.49 0.20
CA ASP A 525 22.11 25.16 0.45
C ASP A 525 22.43 24.97 1.94
N ASP A 526 21.65 25.60 2.83
CA ASP A 526 21.85 25.54 4.28
C ASP A 526 21.13 24.35 4.93
N THR A 527 20.18 23.72 4.22
CA THR A 527 19.33 22.64 4.76
C THR A 527 20.12 21.40 5.17
N SER A 528 21.17 21.02 4.43
CA SER A 528 22.02 19.89 4.78
C SER A 528 22.76 20.12 6.10
N MET A 529 23.26 21.35 6.34
CA MET A 529 23.85 21.72 7.62
C MET A 529 22.79 21.67 8.73
N ALA A 530 21.57 22.16 8.48
CA ALA A 530 20.49 22.10 9.44
C ALA A 530 20.11 20.67 9.85
N ILE A 531 20.15 19.69 8.93
CA ILE A 531 19.97 18.26 9.27
C ILE A 531 21.07 17.79 10.23
N LEU A 532 22.34 18.09 9.93
CA LEU A 532 23.47 17.75 10.82
C LEU A 532 23.31 18.39 12.20
N SER A 533 22.92 19.67 12.25
CA SER A 533 22.65 20.41 13.48
C SER A 533 21.52 19.78 14.30
N MET A 534 20.42 19.37 13.67
CA MET A 534 19.30 18.69 14.35
C MET A 534 19.73 17.35 14.96
N LEU A 535 20.46 16.53 14.21
CA LEU A 535 20.97 15.24 14.71
C LEU A 535 21.98 15.41 15.85
N GLN A 536 22.81 16.45 15.79
CA GLN A 536 23.72 16.83 16.87
C GLN A 536 22.97 17.30 18.11
N ASP A 537 21.94 18.15 17.97
CA ASP A 537 21.13 18.67 19.09
C ASP A 537 20.28 17.57 19.76
N MET A 538 19.86 16.55 19.00
CA MET A 538 19.25 15.33 19.54
C MET A 538 20.27 14.34 20.13
N ASN A 539 21.57 14.67 20.06
CA ASN A 539 22.70 13.89 20.55
C ASN A 539 22.87 12.51 19.89
N PHE A 540 22.36 12.32 18.67
CA PHE A 540 22.48 11.04 17.96
C PHE A 540 23.90 10.74 17.50
N ILE A 541 24.61 11.77 17.03
CA ILE A 541 25.99 11.62 16.56
C ILE A 541 26.87 11.02 17.65
N ASN A 542 26.81 11.56 18.88
CA ASN A 542 27.62 11.05 19.98
C ASN A 542 27.09 9.72 20.54
N ASN A 543 25.77 9.56 20.70
CA ASN A 543 25.18 8.36 21.29
C ASN A 543 25.46 7.11 20.46
N TYR A 544 25.43 7.23 19.14
CA TYR A 544 25.67 6.13 18.21
C TYR A 544 27.05 6.12 17.58
N LYS A 545 27.91 7.07 17.97
CA LYS A 545 29.27 7.25 17.44
C LYS A 545 29.28 7.34 15.91
N ILE A 546 28.33 8.10 15.36
CA ILE A 546 28.20 8.28 13.92
C ILE A 546 29.39 9.11 13.43
N ASP A 547 30.12 8.61 12.44
CA ASP A 547 31.21 9.34 11.81
C ASP A 547 30.65 10.57 11.05
N CYS A 548 31.15 11.77 11.36
CA CYS A 548 30.60 13.02 10.80
C CYS A 548 30.76 13.14 9.28
N PRO A 549 31.94 12.84 8.68
CA PRO A 549 32.09 12.73 7.22
C PRO A 549 31.07 11.79 6.60
N THR A 550 30.85 10.63 7.23
CA THR A 550 29.88 9.64 6.80
C THR A 550 28.45 10.17 6.83
N LEU A 551 28.07 10.84 7.90
CA LEU A 551 26.77 11.48 8.02
C LEU A 551 26.58 12.62 7.01
N ALA A 552 27.60 13.45 6.79
CA ALA A 552 27.54 14.54 5.82
C ALA A 552 27.36 14.03 4.40
N ARG A 553 28.13 13.00 3.99
CA ARG A 553 27.96 12.34 2.69
C ARG A 553 26.58 11.72 2.55
N PHE A 554 26.08 11.06 3.60
CA PHE A 554 24.72 10.53 3.62
C PHE A 554 23.66 11.61 3.38
N CYS A 555 23.70 12.71 4.14
CA CYS A 555 22.74 13.81 3.99
C CYS A 555 22.77 14.43 2.59
N LEU A 556 23.97 14.61 2.02
CA LEU A 556 24.13 15.10 0.66
C LEU A 556 23.59 14.09 -0.35
N MET A 557 23.88 12.79 -0.20
CA MET A 557 23.39 11.74 -1.09
C MET A 557 21.86 11.66 -1.11
N VAL A 558 21.22 11.74 0.06
CA VAL A 558 19.75 11.77 0.16
C VAL A 558 19.20 13.03 -0.50
N LYS A 559 19.77 14.21 -0.22
CA LYS A 559 19.39 15.45 -0.90
C LYS A 559 19.44 15.28 -2.42
N LYS A 560 20.54 14.68 -2.90
CA LYS A 560 20.72 14.42 -4.32
C LYS A 560 19.74 13.42 -4.93
N GLY A 561 19.20 12.52 -4.11
CA GLY A 561 18.21 11.55 -4.55
C GLY A 561 16.82 12.10 -4.80
N TYR A 562 16.51 13.29 -4.31
CA TYR A 562 15.22 13.92 -4.59
C TYR A 562 15.20 14.54 -5.99
N ARG A 563 14.07 14.38 -6.67
CA ARG A 563 13.79 15.06 -7.94
C ARG A 563 13.25 16.47 -7.67
N ASP A 564 13.03 17.23 -8.75
CA ASP A 564 12.48 18.59 -8.70
C ASP A 564 11.03 18.72 -9.21
N PRO A 565 10.05 17.93 -8.70
CA PRO A 565 8.64 18.26 -8.92
C PRO A 565 8.25 19.46 -8.03
N PRO A 566 7.12 20.14 -8.32
CA PRO A 566 6.73 21.36 -7.61
C PRO A 566 6.64 21.22 -6.08
N TYR A 567 6.14 20.09 -5.57
CA TYR A 567 5.95 19.84 -4.14
C TYR A 567 6.83 18.71 -3.60
N HIS A 568 6.79 17.51 -4.20
CA HIS A 568 7.50 16.32 -3.67
C HIS A 568 9.01 16.31 -3.97
N ASN A 569 9.71 17.35 -3.52
CA ASN A 569 11.15 17.59 -3.71
C ASN A 569 11.91 17.55 -2.36
N TRP A 570 13.23 17.80 -2.41
CA TRP A 570 14.08 17.83 -1.22
C TRP A 570 13.58 18.77 -0.12
N MET A 571 13.04 19.94 -0.50
CA MET A 571 12.54 20.91 0.48
C MET A 571 11.33 20.40 1.25
N HIS A 572 10.47 19.57 0.64
CA HIS A 572 9.42 18.86 1.37
C HIS A 572 10.04 17.89 2.39
N ALA A 573 10.94 17.01 1.95
CA ALA A 573 11.60 16.05 2.82
C ALA A 573 12.34 16.68 4.01
N PHE A 574 13.04 17.80 3.76
CA PHE A 574 13.67 18.61 4.80
C PHE A 574 12.63 19.17 5.78
N SER A 575 11.50 19.68 5.28
CA SER A 575 10.42 20.24 6.11
C SER A 575 9.76 19.18 7.00
N VAL A 576 9.52 17.99 6.44
CA VAL A 576 9.00 16.82 7.18
C VAL A 576 10.00 16.37 8.26
N SER A 577 11.29 16.30 7.91
CA SER A 577 12.37 15.95 8.85
C SER A 577 12.52 16.99 9.97
N HIS A 578 12.39 18.27 9.63
CA HIS A 578 12.38 19.36 10.59
C HIS A 578 11.18 19.27 11.54
N PHE A 579 9.99 18.96 11.04
CA PHE A 579 8.83 18.78 11.91
C PHE A 579 8.97 17.58 12.84
N CYS A 580 9.61 16.49 12.38
CA CYS A 580 9.99 15.38 13.24
C CYS A 580 10.90 15.83 14.40
N TYR A 581 11.91 16.65 14.11
CA TYR A 581 12.75 17.30 15.13
C TYR A 581 11.92 18.19 16.07
N LEU A 582 10.97 18.97 15.56
CA LEU A 582 10.08 19.78 16.38
C LEU A 582 9.22 18.93 17.32
N LEU A 583 8.63 17.83 16.84
CA LEU A 583 7.87 16.91 17.69
C LEU A 583 8.77 16.31 18.77
N TYR A 584 9.98 15.86 18.41
CA TYR A 584 10.95 15.33 19.36
C TYR A 584 11.26 16.31 20.50
N LYS A 585 11.54 17.58 20.17
CA LYS A 585 11.91 18.61 21.16
C LYS A 585 10.72 19.08 21.97
N ASN A 586 9.61 19.41 21.33
CA ASN A 586 8.48 20.08 21.99
C ASN A 586 7.58 19.10 22.73
N LEU A 587 7.42 17.87 22.23
CA LEU A 587 6.62 16.82 22.88
C LEU A 587 7.46 15.94 23.83
N GLU A 588 8.77 16.17 23.90
CA GLU A 588 9.71 15.42 24.74
C GLU A 588 9.63 13.91 24.46
N LEU A 589 9.66 13.54 23.18
CA LEU A 589 9.44 12.15 22.75
C LEU A 589 10.44 11.16 23.33
N THR A 590 11.61 11.61 23.81
CA THR A 590 12.57 10.79 24.58
C THR A 590 11.94 10.10 25.79
N ASN A 591 10.87 10.67 26.34
CA ASN A 591 10.15 10.07 27.45
C ASN A 591 9.29 8.89 26.96
N TYR A 592 8.74 8.95 25.75
CA TYR A 592 7.69 8.05 25.25
C TYR A 592 8.20 6.96 24.32
N LEU A 593 9.22 7.28 23.54
CA LEU A 593 9.83 6.39 22.57
C LEU A 593 11.19 5.98 23.15
N GLU A 594 11.44 4.68 23.21
CA GLU A 594 12.79 4.16 23.45
C GLU A 594 13.76 4.69 22.36
N HIS A 595 15.07 4.46 22.55
CA HIS A 595 16.17 4.80 21.63
C HIS A 595 15.99 4.32 20.15
N HIS A 596 14.85 3.76 19.76
CA HIS A 596 14.53 3.16 18.47
C HIS A 596 13.91 4.15 17.45
N PHE A 597 13.35 5.28 17.87
CA PHE A 597 12.90 6.36 16.95
C PHE A 597 14.08 7.10 16.30
N ALA A 598 15.11 7.35 17.13
CA ALA A 598 16.42 7.86 16.73
C ALA A 598 17.09 7.06 15.62
N GLN A 599 16.84 5.76 15.70
CA GLN A 599 17.37 4.78 14.82
C GLN A 599 16.70 4.93 13.45
N ALA A 600 15.37 4.84 13.39
CA ALA A 600 14.64 4.76 12.12
C ALA A 600 14.70 6.00 11.20
N ILE A 601 15.14 7.17 11.69
CA ILE A 601 15.31 8.38 10.87
C ILE A 601 16.57 8.32 9.99
N ALA A 602 17.44 7.34 10.19
CA ALA A 602 18.70 7.23 9.49
C ALA A 602 18.60 6.14 8.42
N ILE A 603 18.52 6.51 7.13
CA ILE A 603 18.62 5.54 6.03
C ILE A 603 20.11 5.28 5.70
N LEU A 604 20.38 4.25 4.91
CA LEU A 604 21.39 3.24 5.15
C LEU A 604 22.57 3.19 4.19
N ASN A 605 23.62 2.59 4.77
CA ASN A 605 24.53 1.58 4.23
C ASN A 605 25.25 1.82 2.90
N THR A 606 26.20 2.74 2.97
CA THR A 606 27.36 2.85 2.07
C THR A 606 28.65 2.71 2.88
N HIS A 607 29.71 2.12 2.35
CA HIS A 607 31.01 2.25 3.01
C HIS A 607 31.41 3.74 3.03
N GLY A 608 31.35 4.37 4.21
CA GLY A 608 31.47 5.82 4.32
C GLY A 608 30.17 6.63 4.17
N CYS A 609 28.97 6.05 4.05
CA CYS A 609 27.69 6.73 4.37
C CYS A 609 26.79 5.90 5.32
N ASN A 610 27.23 4.70 5.73
CA ASN A 610 26.52 3.88 6.70
C ASN A 610 26.66 4.46 8.11
N ILE A 611 25.71 5.29 8.48
CA ILE A 611 25.64 5.83 9.84
C ILE A 611 25.34 4.79 10.92
N PHE A 612 25.14 3.51 10.54
CA PHE A 612 24.96 2.38 11.45
C PHE A 612 26.08 1.35 11.42
N ASP A 613 27.25 1.66 10.86
CA ASP A 613 28.38 0.71 10.80
C ASP A 613 28.75 0.11 12.17
N HIS A 614 28.49 0.86 13.25
CA HIS A 614 28.78 0.43 14.62
C HIS A 614 27.63 -0.31 15.31
N PHE A 615 26.51 -0.57 14.62
CA PHE A 615 25.37 -1.24 15.20
C PHE A 615 25.61 -2.75 15.30
N SER A 616 25.03 -3.38 16.32
CA SER A 616 24.97 -4.83 16.34
C SER A 616 24.07 -5.33 15.20
N ARG A 617 24.30 -6.55 14.70
CA ARG A 617 23.46 -7.15 13.65
C ARG A 617 21.97 -7.15 14.01
N LYS A 618 21.64 -7.28 15.30
CA LYS A 618 20.25 -7.24 15.80
C LYS A 618 19.66 -5.84 15.71
N ASP A 619 20.42 -4.82 16.13
CA ASP A 619 19.97 -3.43 16.07
C ASP A 619 19.85 -2.96 14.62
N TYR A 620 20.80 -3.35 13.77
CA TYR A 620 20.78 -3.08 12.34
C TYR A 620 19.57 -3.73 11.65
N GLN A 621 19.22 -4.98 11.97
CA GLN A 621 18.02 -5.58 11.38
C GLN A 621 16.73 -4.90 11.86
N ARG A 622 16.62 -4.67 13.17
CA ARG A 622 15.46 -3.98 13.77
C ARG A 622 15.27 -2.58 13.19
N MET A 623 16.37 -1.89 12.94
CA MET A 623 16.40 -0.61 12.26
C MET A 623 15.74 -0.67 10.87
N LEU A 624 16.16 -1.64 10.04
CA LEU A 624 15.58 -1.83 8.70
C LEU A 624 14.06 -2.02 8.76
N ASP A 625 13.60 -2.83 9.71
CA ASP A 625 12.19 -3.10 9.89
C ASP A 625 11.42 -1.82 10.29
N LEU A 626 11.97 -1.03 11.23
CA LEU A 626 11.35 0.24 11.64
C LEU A 626 11.28 1.27 10.52
N MET A 627 12.36 1.44 9.73
CA MET A 627 12.34 2.34 8.58
C MET A 627 11.29 1.93 7.56
N ARG A 628 11.22 0.64 7.24
CA ARG A 628 10.21 0.12 6.30
C ARG A 628 8.81 0.47 6.82
N ASP A 629 8.52 0.18 8.07
CA ASP A 629 7.19 0.37 8.64
C ASP A 629 6.81 1.86 8.70
N ILE A 630 7.76 2.75 9.04
CA ILE A 630 7.56 4.22 9.04
C ILE A 630 7.36 4.78 7.63
N ILE A 631 8.14 4.32 6.64
CA ILE A 631 7.97 4.75 5.24
C ILE A 631 6.61 4.32 4.72
N LEU A 632 6.19 3.07 4.98
CA LEU A 632 4.86 2.61 4.58
C LEU A 632 3.73 3.37 5.28
N ALA A 633 3.96 3.90 6.48
CA ALA A 633 2.99 4.72 7.21
C ALA A 633 2.78 6.13 6.63
N THR A 634 3.59 6.56 5.66
CA THR A 634 3.34 7.81 4.91
C THR A 634 2.17 7.68 3.93
N ASP A 635 1.75 6.46 3.59
CA ASP A 635 0.56 6.22 2.78
C ASP A 635 -0.73 6.56 3.58
N LEU A 636 -1.50 7.54 3.09
CA LEU A 636 -2.77 7.92 3.69
C LEU A 636 -3.78 6.76 3.72
N ALA A 637 -3.75 5.84 2.75
CA ALA A 637 -4.62 4.67 2.80
C ALA A 637 -4.26 3.74 3.96
N HIS A 638 -2.97 3.58 4.26
CA HIS A 638 -2.52 2.89 5.48
C HIS A 638 -2.99 3.62 6.74
N HIS A 639 -2.81 4.95 6.80
CA HIS A 639 -3.28 5.75 7.93
C HIS A 639 -4.78 5.56 8.21
N LEU A 640 -5.62 5.62 7.16
CA LEU A 640 -7.07 5.42 7.28
C LEU A 640 -7.45 4.03 7.79
N ARG A 641 -6.66 2.99 7.44
CA ARG A 641 -6.88 1.62 7.96
C ARG A 641 -6.64 1.53 9.47
N ILE A 642 -5.58 2.17 9.97
CA ILE A 642 -5.18 2.11 11.40
C ILE A 642 -5.84 3.20 12.27
N PHE A 643 -6.62 4.11 11.66
CA PHE A 643 -7.14 5.30 12.35
C PHE A 643 -7.98 4.97 13.59
N LYS A 644 -8.79 3.92 13.54
CA LYS A 644 -9.60 3.48 14.69
C LYS A 644 -8.73 3.00 15.85
N ASP A 645 -7.63 2.31 15.56
CA ASP A 645 -6.70 1.84 16.59
C ASP A 645 -5.94 3.02 17.21
N LEU A 646 -5.63 4.06 16.41
CA LEU A 646 -5.09 5.32 16.91
C LEU A 646 -6.06 6.04 17.86
N GLN A 647 -7.35 6.07 17.53
CA GLN A 647 -8.39 6.60 18.41
C GLN A 647 -8.45 5.82 19.72
N LYS A 648 -8.50 4.48 19.65
CA LYS A 648 -8.54 3.62 20.84
C LYS A 648 -7.31 3.85 21.72
N MET A 649 -6.11 3.93 21.13
CA MET A 649 -4.88 4.26 21.86
C MET A 649 -4.95 5.63 22.55
N ALA A 650 -5.52 6.64 21.89
CA ALA A 650 -5.70 7.97 22.48
C ALA A 650 -6.72 7.96 23.64
N GLU A 651 -7.79 7.19 23.53
CA GLU A 651 -8.84 7.06 24.55
C GLU A 651 -8.36 6.33 25.81
N VAL A 652 -7.67 5.19 25.66
CA VAL A 652 -7.17 4.39 26.79
C VAL A 652 -5.85 4.92 27.36
N GLY A 653 -5.19 5.81 26.62
CA GLY A 653 -3.87 6.34 26.93
C GLY A 653 -2.74 5.49 26.35
N TYR A 654 -1.63 6.16 26.02
CA TYR A 654 -0.44 5.51 25.49
C TYR A 654 0.28 4.68 26.57
N ASP A 655 0.66 3.44 26.20
CA ASP A 655 1.36 2.49 27.08
C ASP A 655 2.74 2.19 26.47
N ARG A 656 3.78 2.51 27.23
CA ARG A 656 5.19 2.35 26.84
C ARG A 656 5.69 0.91 26.81
N THR A 657 4.91 -0.02 27.34
CA THR A 657 5.25 -1.45 27.33
C THR A 657 4.53 -2.19 26.21
N ASN A 658 3.53 -1.55 25.60
CA ASN A 658 2.74 -2.11 24.52
C ASN A 658 3.40 -1.80 23.17
N LYS A 659 3.85 -2.85 22.49
CA LYS A 659 4.49 -2.75 21.17
C LYS A 659 3.54 -2.22 20.09
N GLN A 660 2.22 -2.46 20.19
CA GLN A 660 1.25 -1.87 19.25
C GLN A 660 1.22 -0.37 19.43
N HIS A 661 1.10 0.09 20.68
CA HIS A 661 1.01 1.51 20.96
C HIS A 661 2.26 2.23 20.43
N HIS A 662 3.44 1.61 20.55
CA HIS A 662 4.67 2.12 19.95
C HIS A 662 4.57 2.24 18.42
N SER A 663 4.15 1.17 17.74
CA SER A 663 4.01 1.16 16.28
C SER A 663 2.99 2.20 15.78
N LEU A 664 1.82 2.23 16.40
CA LEU A 664 0.74 3.17 16.13
C LEU A 664 1.18 4.63 16.35
N LEU A 665 1.85 4.91 17.47
CA LEU A 665 2.39 6.23 17.74
C LEU A 665 3.42 6.66 16.67
N LEU A 666 4.29 5.75 16.23
CA LEU A 666 5.25 6.03 15.16
C LEU A 666 4.54 6.38 13.84
N CYS A 667 3.51 5.62 13.48
CA CYS A 667 2.72 5.89 12.28
C CYS A 667 2.05 7.26 12.37
N LEU A 668 1.38 7.56 13.50
CA LEU A 668 0.73 8.87 13.71
C LEU A 668 1.74 10.03 13.64
N LEU A 669 2.91 9.89 14.27
CA LEU A 669 3.96 10.91 14.24
C LEU A 669 4.44 11.13 12.80
N MET A 670 4.67 10.06 12.04
CA MET A 670 5.11 10.16 10.65
C MET A 670 4.05 10.83 9.76
N THR A 671 2.79 10.41 9.83
CA THR A 671 1.69 11.07 9.09
C THR A 671 1.54 12.54 9.51
N SER A 672 1.74 12.87 10.79
CA SER A 672 1.74 14.26 11.26
C SER A 672 2.90 15.08 10.69
N CYS A 673 4.08 14.48 10.53
CA CYS A 673 5.22 15.14 9.90
C CYS A 673 4.99 15.40 8.41
N ASP A 674 4.46 14.41 7.70
CA ASP A 674 4.21 14.51 6.27
C ASP A 674 3.18 15.60 5.94
N LEU A 675 2.12 15.71 6.77
CA LEU A 675 1.10 16.76 6.64
C LEU A 675 1.41 18.04 7.42
N SER A 676 2.66 18.24 7.88
CA SER A 676 3.02 19.32 8.81
C SER A 676 2.85 20.72 8.25
N ASP A 677 2.77 20.87 6.92
CA ASP A 677 2.52 22.13 6.25
C ASP A 677 1.15 22.73 6.63
N GLN A 678 0.17 21.89 6.99
CA GLN A 678 -1.16 22.33 7.45
C GLN A 678 -1.12 23.09 8.78
N THR A 679 -0.06 22.91 9.56
CA THR A 679 0.15 23.56 10.87
C THR A 679 0.94 24.86 10.77
N LYS A 680 1.29 25.32 9.56
CA LYS A 680 2.05 26.56 9.37
C LYS A 680 1.09 27.75 9.25
N GLY A 681 1.64 28.97 9.28
CA GLY A 681 0.84 30.18 9.13
C GLY A 681 0.13 30.24 7.77
N TRP A 682 -1.01 30.91 7.69
CA TRP A 682 -1.87 30.99 6.51
C TRP A 682 -1.11 31.29 5.20
N LYS A 683 -0.23 32.30 5.20
CA LYS A 683 0.57 32.68 4.02
C LYS A 683 1.45 31.52 3.52
N THR A 684 2.03 30.76 4.45
CA THR A 684 2.85 29.58 4.15
C THR A 684 1.99 28.45 3.61
N THR A 685 0.90 28.09 4.31
CA THR A 685 -0.03 27.02 3.90
C THR A 685 -0.60 27.28 2.51
N ARG A 686 -0.99 28.53 2.20
CA ARG A 686 -1.49 28.92 0.88
C ARG A 686 -0.45 28.69 -0.22
N LYS A 687 0.78 29.15 -0.02
CA LYS A 687 1.87 28.97 -1.00
C LYS A 687 2.20 27.50 -1.21
N ILE A 688 2.08 26.68 -0.17
CA ILE A 688 2.31 25.24 -0.27
C ILE A 688 1.18 24.56 -1.03
N ALA A 689 -0.07 24.93 -0.77
CA ALA A 689 -1.21 24.45 -1.55
C ALA A 689 -1.03 24.74 -3.05
N GLU A 690 -0.50 25.93 -3.41
CA GLU A 690 -0.17 26.27 -4.79
C GLU A 690 0.81 25.25 -5.43
N LEU A 691 1.87 24.89 -4.71
CA LEU A 691 2.85 23.89 -5.18
C LEU A 691 2.22 22.51 -5.35
N ILE A 692 1.40 22.08 -4.38
CA ILE A 692 0.68 20.79 -4.44
C ILE A 692 -0.23 20.72 -5.66
N TYR A 693 -1.09 21.73 -5.86
CA TYR A 693 -2.01 21.74 -6.99
C TYR A 693 -1.30 21.92 -8.33
N LYS A 694 -0.21 22.69 -8.38
CA LYS A 694 0.63 22.78 -9.59
C LYS A 694 1.17 21.41 -10.01
N GLU A 695 1.57 20.59 -9.03
CA GLU A 695 2.00 19.22 -9.29
C GLU A 695 0.84 18.34 -9.77
N PHE A 696 -0.30 18.34 -9.05
CA PHE A 696 -1.50 17.60 -9.44
C PHE A 696 -1.98 17.95 -10.86
N PHE A 697 -1.97 19.23 -11.22
CA PHE A 697 -2.35 19.67 -12.56
C PHE A 697 -1.33 19.28 -13.63
N SER A 698 -0.04 19.26 -13.29
CA SER A 698 0.99 18.78 -14.23
C SER A 698 0.79 17.29 -14.52
N GLN A 699 0.45 16.50 -13.51
CA GLN A 699 0.10 15.09 -13.68
C GLN A 699 -1.21 14.93 -14.46
N GLY A 700 -2.27 15.67 -14.12
CA GLY A 700 -3.55 15.57 -14.80
C GLY A 700 -3.49 15.96 -16.28
N ASP A 701 -2.63 16.93 -16.65
CA ASP A 701 -2.41 17.28 -18.05
C ASP A 701 -1.68 16.17 -18.83
N LEU A 702 -0.73 15.48 -18.20
CA LEU A 702 -0.08 14.30 -18.79
C LEU A 702 -1.08 13.17 -19.01
N GLU A 703 -1.95 12.91 -18.03
CA GLU A 703 -3.04 11.94 -18.15
C GLU A 703 -3.99 12.30 -19.30
N LYS A 704 -4.41 13.57 -19.42
CA LYS A 704 -5.20 14.05 -20.56
C LYS A 704 -4.49 13.85 -21.89
N ALA A 705 -3.19 14.15 -21.97
CA ALA A 705 -2.40 13.98 -23.19
C ALA A 705 -2.27 12.50 -23.61
N MET A 706 -2.31 11.58 -22.64
CA MET A 706 -2.34 10.13 -22.86
C MET A 706 -3.74 9.60 -23.20
N GLY A 707 -4.76 10.46 -23.28
CA GLY A 707 -6.15 10.09 -23.57
C GLY A 707 -6.95 9.64 -22.34
N ASN A 708 -6.39 9.76 -21.13
CA ASN A 708 -7.07 9.46 -19.88
C ASN A 708 -7.87 10.67 -19.38
N ARG A 709 -8.85 10.44 -18.51
CA ARG A 709 -9.57 11.50 -17.80
C ARG A 709 -9.02 11.60 -16.38
N PRO A 710 -8.33 12.69 -16.01
CA PRO A 710 -7.81 12.84 -14.67
C PRO A 710 -8.94 13.03 -13.65
N MET A 711 -8.64 12.74 -12.39
CA MET A 711 -9.53 13.07 -11.27
C MET A 711 -9.80 14.58 -11.22
N GLU A 712 -10.95 14.98 -10.69
CA GLU A 712 -11.36 16.39 -10.64
C GLU A 712 -10.33 17.28 -9.94
N MET A 713 -9.71 16.81 -8.86
CA MET A 713 -8.65 17.52 -8.14
C MET A 713 -7.35 17.71 -8.93
N MET A 714 -7.14 16.93 -9.99
CA MET A 714 -5.99 16.99 -10.90
C MET A 714 -6.34 17.70 -12.22
N ASP A 715 -7.61 18.06 -12.42
CA ASP A 715 -8.07 18.76 -13.60
C ASP A 715 -8.07 20.27 -13.36
N ARG A 716 -7.08 20.99 -13.90
CA ARG A 716 -6.95 22.45 -13.73
C ARG A 716 -8.17 23.27 -14.20
N GLU A 717 -9.03 22.70 -15.03
CA GLU A 717 -10.25 23.36 -15.54
C GLU A 717 -11.46 23.11 -14.64
N LYS A 718 -11.41 22.12 -13.75
CA LYS A 718 -12.54 21.72 -12.89
C LYS A 718 -12.27 21.84 -11.40
N ALA A 719 -11.01 21.73 -10.97
CA ALA A 719 -10.65 21.69 -9.57
C ALA A 719 -11.08 22.97 -8.84
N TYR A 720 -11.98 22.81 -7.86
CA TYR A 720 -12.33 23.89 -6.95
C TYR A 720 -11.49 23.80 -5.66
N ILE A 721 -10.30 24.40 -5.72
CA ILE A 721 -9.25 24.30 -4.69
C ILE A 721 -9.75 24.58 -3.26
N PRO A 722 -10.54 25.64 -2.99
CA PRO A 722 -10.98 25.94 -1.62
C PRO A 722 -11.80 24.80 -0.99
N GLU A 723 -12.78 24.23 -1.71
CA GLU A 723 -13.57 23.10 -1.18
C GLU A 723 -12.76 21.83 -1.04
N LEU A 724 -11.87 21.54 -2.01
CA LEU A 724 -10.97 20.40 -1.93
C LEU A 724 -10.06 20.49 -0.69
N GLN A 725 -9.49 21.67 -0.40
CA GLN A 725 -8.69 21.89 0.80
C GLN A 725 -9.51 21.80 2.09
N ILE A 726 -10.70 22.40 2.15
CA ILE A 726 -11.58 22.29 3.33
C ILE A 726 -11.90 20.82 3.60
N SER A 727 -12.32 20.07 2.57
CA SER A 727 -12.65 18.65 2.68
C SER A 727 -11.45 17.83 3.17
N PHE A 728 -10.27 18.05 2.59
CA PHE A 728 -9.03 17.40 3.01
C PHE A 728 -8.70 17.70 4.49
N MET A 729 -8.81 18.95 4.91
CA MET A 729 -8.53 19.34 6.28
C MET A 729 -9.52 18.71 7.26
N GLU A 730 -10.81 18.68 6.94
CA GLU A 730 -11.85 18.14 7.83
C GLU A 730 -11.78 16.61 7.97
N HIS A 731 -11.52 15.90 6.87
CA HIS A 731 -11.58 14.44 6.85
C HIS A 731 -10.23 13.77 7.11
N ILE A 732 -9.11 14.47 6.90
CA ILE A 732 -7.75 13.90 7.04
C ILE A 732 -6.94 14.66 8.08
N ALA A 733 -6.61 15.95 7.82
CA ALA A 733 -5.60 16.64 8.61
C ALA A 733 -6.03 16.95 10.05
N MET A 734 -7.23 17.50 10.26
CA MET A 734 -7.74 17.86 11.58
C MET A 734 -7.88 16.62 12.51
N PRO A 735 -8.44 15.48 12.06
CA PRO A 735 -8.46 14.25 12.86
C PRO A 735 -7.08 13.80 13.34
N ILE A 736 -6.04 13.89 12.50
CA ILE A 736 -4.66 13.55 12.85
C ILE A 736 -4.14 14.45 13.98
N TYR A 737 -4.23 15.76 13.81
CA TYR A 737 -3.73 16.70 14.83
C TYR A 737 -4.57 16.69 16.10
N LYS A 738 -5.85 16.30 15.99
CA LYS A 738 -6.70 16.08 17.16
C LYS A 738 -6.19 14.91 18.00
N LEU A 739 -5.90 13.77 17.37
CA LEU A 739 -5.30 12.62 18.05
C LEU A 739 -3.93 12.98 18.66
N LEU A 740 -3.11 13.72 17.92
CA LEU A 740 -1.81 14.17 18.41
C LEU A 740 -1.96 15.07 19.65
N GLN A 741 -2.94 15.97 19.66
CA GLN A 741 -3.29 16.81 20.82
C GLN A 741 -3.80 15.98 22.01
N ASP A 742 -4.64 14.98 21.75
CA ASP A 742 -5.24 14.14 22.80
C ASP A 742 -4.19 13.28 23.51
N LEU A 743 -3.19 12.79 22.75
CA LEU A 743 -2.02 12.08 23.29
C LEU A 743 -1.00 13.03 23.93
N PHE A 744 -0.77 14.19 23.31
CA PHE A 744 0.22 15.18 23.73
C PHE A 744 -0.42 16.57 23.83
N PRO A 745 -0.85 17.02 25.02
CA PRO A 745 -1.49 18.32 25.17
C PRO A 745 -0.67 19.52 24.67
N LYS A 746 0.68 19.39 24.63
CA LYS A 746 1.58 20.40 24.05
C LYS A 746 1.42 20.56 22.54
N ALA A 747 0.82 19.59 21.85
CA ALA A 747 0.49 19.66 20.43
C ALA A 747 -0.82 20.43 20.15
N ALA A 748 -1.51 20.96 21.17
CA ALA A 748 -2.76 21.73 21.00
C ALA A 748 -2.62 22.90 20.00
N GLU A 749 -1.47 23.59 20.02
CA GLU A 749 -1.18 24.69 19.09
C GLU A 749 -1.26 24.23 17.62
N LEU A 750 -0.87 22.99 17.32
CA LEU A 750 -0.90 22.43 15.97
C LEU A 750 -2.34 22.27 15.48
N TYR A 751 -3.19 21.65 16.30
CA TYR A 751 -4.60 21.46 15.98
C TYR A 751 -5.32 22.80 15.81
N GLU A 752 -5.11 23.73 16.75
CA GLU A 752 -5.70 25.08 16.68
C GLU A 752 -5.26 25.83 15.42
N ARG A 753 -4.00 25.66 15.00
CA ARG A 753 -3.50 26.27 13.77
C ARG A 753 -4.15 25.69 12.51
N VAL A 754 -4.31 24.37 12.45
CA VAL A 754 -5.01 23.70 11.33
C VAL A 754 -6.47 24.17 11.28
N ALA A 755 -7.16 24.20 12.42
CA ALA A 755 -8.53 24.69 12.51
C ALA A 755 -8.65 26.17 12.07
N SER A 756 -7.69 27.01 12.45
CA SER A 756 -7.61 28.41 11.98
C SER A 756 -7.38 28.50 10.47
N ASN A 757 -6.49 27.69 9.90
CA ASN A 757 -6.27 27.65 8.45
C ASN A 757 -7.51 27.18 7.69
N ARG A 758 -8.28 26.23 8.22
CA ARG A 758 -9.57 25.80 7.67
C ARG A 758 -10.55 26.97 7.57
N GLU A 759 -10.64 27.81 8.61
CA GLU A 759 -11.46 29.04 8.58
C GLU A 759 -11.02 30.04 7.50
N HIS A 760 -9.72 30.14 7.22
CA HIS A 760 -9.24 30.98 6.14
C HIS A 760 -9.66 30.44 4.77
N TRP A 761 -9.56 29.13 4.55
CA TRP A 761 -10.07 28.50 3.31
C TRP A 761 -11.57 28.69 3.14
N THR A 762 -12.36 28.59 4.21
CA THR A 762 -13.80 28.89 4.18
C THR A 762 -14.07 30.34 3.74
N LYS A 763 -13.29 31.31 4.23
CA LYS A 763 -13.40 32.71 3.80
C LYS A 763 -13.01 32.91 2.34
N VAL A 764 -11.97 32.22 1.85
CA VAL A 764 -11.58 32.23 0.43
C VAL A 764 -12.72 31.68 -0.42
N SER A 765 -13.27 30.51 -0.06
CA SER A 765 -14.42 29.91 -0.76
C SER A 765 -15.59 30.89 -0.87
N HIS A 766 -16.00 31.52 0.24
CA HIS A 766 -17.09 32.51 0.25
C HIS A 766 -16.82 33.73 -0.64
N LYS A 767 -15.61 34.32 -0.59
CA LYS A 767 -15.26 35.47 -1.44
C LYS A 767 -15.37 35.12 -2.93
N PHE A 768 -15.01 33.89 -3.31
CA PHE A 768 -15.08 33.41 -4.68
C PHE A 768 -16.51 33.14 -5.14
N THR A 769 -17.36 32.53 -4.30
CA THR A 769 -18.79 32.36 -4.60
C THR A 769 -19.47 33.70 -4.89
N ILE A 770 -19.06 34.78 -4.20
CA ILE A 770 -19.64 36.13 -4.35
C ILE A 770 -19.13 36.84 -5.62
N ARG A 771 -17.84 36.68 -5.98
CA ARG A 771 -17.21 37.39 -7.10
C ARG A 771 -17.38 36.70 -8.46
N GLY A 772 -17.78 35.42 -8.48
CA GLY A 772 -17.83 34.61 -9.70
C GLY A 772 -16.45 34.08 -10.11
N LEU A 773 -16.41 32.92 -10.76
CA LEU A 773 -15.18 32.24 -11.22
C LEU A 773 -14.40 33.15 -12.18
N PRO A 774 -13.14 33.52 -11.89
CA PRO A 774 -12.24 34.06 -12.90
C PRO A 774 -11.66 32.91 -13.73
N SER A 775 -11.65 33.11 -15.05
CA SER A 775 -10.80 32.45 -16.06
C SER A 775 -10.74 30.90 -16.09
N ASN A 776 -10.08 30.35 -17.11
CA ASN A 776 -9.98 28.90 -17.36
C ASN A 776 -8.91 28.21 -16.46
N ASN A 777 -8.50 28.80 -15.33
CA ASN A 777 -7.39 28.32 -14.50
C ASN A 777 -7.74 28.34 -13.00
N SER A 778 -7.72 27.16 -12.37
CA SER A 778 -8.03 27.02 -10.94
C SER A 778 -6.95 27.56 -9.98
N LEU A 779 -5.74 27.91 -10.43
CA LEU A 779 -4.76 28.52 -9.51
C LEU A 779 -5.09 29.99 -9.15
N ASP A 780 -5.98 30.64 -9.90
CA ASP A 780 -6.45 32.01 -9.66
C ASP A 780 -7.05 32.17 -8.24
N PHE A 781 -7.45 31.06 -7.57
CA PHE A 781 -7.90 31.03 -6.17
C PHE A 781 -6.86 31.52 -5.15
N LEU A 782 -5.58 31.55 -5.53
CA LEU A 782 -4.46 31.77 -4.61
C LEU A 782 -3.80 33.15 -4.76
N ASP A 783 -4.26 33.98 -5.71
CA ASP A 783 -3.72 35.31 -6.00
C ASP A 783 -3.83 36.28 -4.82
N GLU A 784 -2.89 37.23 -4.74
CA GLU A 784 -2.81 38.24 -3.67
C GLU A 784 -4.08 39.12 -3.58
N GLU A 785 -4.80 39.32 -4.68
CA GLU A 785 -6.05 40.11 -4.72
C GLU A 785 -7.20 39.51 -3.88
N TYR A 786 -7.08 38.25 -3.46
CA TYR A 786 -8.05 37.55 -2.63
C TYR A 786 -7.64 37.48 -1.16
N GLU A 787 -6.50 38.09 -0.78
CA GLU A 787 -6.04 38.15 0.61
C GLU A 787 -7.10 38.72 1.56
N VAL A 788 -7.24 38.07 2.71
CA VAL A 788 -8.02 38.59 3.84
C VAL A 788 -7.07 39.45 4.68
N PRO A 789 -7.37 40.73 4.96
CA PRO A 789 -6.52 41.53 5.84
C PRO A 789 -6.34 40.85 7.20
N ASP A 790 -5.09 40.70 7.65
CA ASP A 790 -4.75 40.15 8.97
C ASP A 790 -5.41 40.98 10.09
N LEU A 791 -6.12 40.32 11.01
CA LEU A 791 -6.72 40.94 12.20
C LEU A 791 -5.81 40.91 13.44
N ASP A 792 -4.53 40.57 13.28
CA ASP A 792 -3.55 40.58 14.37
C ASP A 792 -2.56 41.76 14.21
N GLY A 793 -2.94 42.91 14.77
CA GLY A 793 -2.07 44.09 14.84
C GLY A 793 -2.71 45.25 15.59
N ALA A 794 -2.06 45.69 16.67
CA ALA A 794 -2.53 46.70 17.62
C ALA A 794 -3.19 47.94 17.00
N ARG A 795 -4.28 48.41 17.63
CA ARG A 795 -4.92 49.71 17.38
C ARG A 795 -3.89 50.85 17.37
N ALA A 796 -3.55 51.35 16.19
CA ALA A 796 -3.06 52.71 16.01
C ALA A 796 -4.24 53.61 15.62
N PRO A 797 -4.40 54.82 16.19
CA PRO A 797 -5.54 55.67 15.91
C PRO A 797 -5.40 56.30 14.52
N ILE A 798 -6.39 56.04 13.67
CA ILE A 798 -6.55 56.71 12.37
C ILE A 798 -6.90 58.18 12.64
N ASN A 799 -5.99 59.07 12.30
CA ASN A 799 -6.25 60.50 12.14
C ASN A 799 -5.94 60.89 10.70
N GLY A 800 -6.91 61.48 10.00
CA GLY A 800 -6.64 62.39 8.88
C GLY A 800 -7.29 62.09 7.53
N CYS A 801 -8.54 62.53 7.37
CA CYS A 801 -9.11 63.26 6.23
C CYS A 801 -8.77 62.91 4.76
N CYS A 802 -9.86 62.68 4.00
CA CYS A 802 -10.19 63.20 2.66
C CYS A 802 -9.30 62.80 1.47
N SER A 803 -9.77 62.50 0.26
CA SER A 803 -11.09 62.61 -0.38
C SER A 803 -11.03 61.77 -1.67
N LEU A 804 -12.13 61.09 -2.00
CA LEU A 804 -12.39 60.56 -3.33
C LEU A 804 -12.85 61.71 -4.22
N ASP A 805 -12.14 61.93 -5.33
CA ASP A 805 -12.67 62.50 -6.56
C ASP A 805 -11.99 61.75 -7.73
N ALA A 806 -12.84 61.13 -8.57
CA ALA A 806 -12.71 60.72 -9.98
C ALA A 806 -11.31 60.39 -10.55
N GLU A 807 -11.06 59.22 -11.13
CA GLU A 807 -11.70 58.60 -12.32
C GLU A 807 -11.50 57.09 -12.34
#